data_AF-A0A3P8RU68-F1
#
_entry.id   AF-A0A3P8RU68-F1
#
_cell.length_a   1.000
_cell.length_b   1.000
_cell.length_c   1.000
_cell.angle_alpha   90.00
_cell.angle_beta   90.00
_cell.angle_gamma   90.00
#
_symmetry.space_group_name_H-M   'P 1'
#
loop_
_entity.id
_entity.type
_entity.pdbx_description
1 polymer ?
#
loop_
_entity_poly.entity_id
_entity_poly.type
_entity_poly.pdbx_seq_one_letter_code
_entity_poly.pdbx_strand_id
1 'polypeptide(L)'
;MASEDSTLKCIHLSVKPTLVVLIIFMPALCSSNLVNCSEPNQASLLQALGPVFNLSSIRPVLNTSTCTNVFTFFTLYGILGVDEKAQLLKTYIWLNYWWKNEFAVWDPVQCGVSKISLPRKKFWVPDIVINEFMDENTAPPVPYVYLYSDGVVRDAQPVKIISSCNLDIYTFPFDIQNCTLTFNSYIHYAKDIKILLGRPADQITQRSKDVITTMGEWQLMEITSNKIHSEEIENGIYTDKLAFHIKVRRRATLYVVNLLIPSCFLITVDLFSFLLPPQSVDRSSFKMTLILGYTVFLLIMNDLLPATGNAIPLINVFFSLCLALMVASLLETILITNLLCGSADFAPVPHWVRVLVLQFLGALVCLPQKTKKAKDSDLKTGTVVAKGKADEKPPGVENKAVQQLRNLSKDLQAIRLQVEQQLNGRPSSEEWIQCCPLKVKPSKVLFIFVSLLMHAQCNSVMLPCSQPDTPSLLAALQPVFKLRPIRPVMNLSTTTNVTIDFIMFGILGVDEKAQLLTTFIWQTLHWKNEFATWDPEECGAQWITVPRKLLWVPDVVINEFMEKNSAPFVPYSYLYSDGVVLDAQPVRVVSSCRLDIYLFPFDIQNCSLSFNSYLHGREAIQLDIHTSAEKIFQYSKEVMTTMGEWELIGMTAKKLEPSSVVDNSGHYVELRFFVSVRRRATLYVVNLLIPSCFLITVDLFSFMLPPKNVDRSLFKMTLILGYTVFLIIMNNLLPITGETIPLLNVFLSLCLGLMVASLLETILITNLICGSAHYSPVPRWIRVLVLQILGKLVCLPPKPRVKKDTVFQNPAVLEILEMKFASPVAEDSEGPEEKGPLSEDEALQELENLSNDLQAIRLQVEQQLNGSQSSEEWIQVGFIIDRLLFILYILFVTVSFMTIIIIWVIFYNNP
;
A
#
# COMPACT_ATOMS: atom_id res chain seq x y z
N MET A 1 -13.53 -80.06 -32.67
CA MET A 1 -13.33 -81.52 -32.63
C MET A 1 -14.40 -82.03 -31.70
N ALA A 2 -15.40 -82.77 -32.20
CA ALA A 2 -16.76 -82.92 -31.61
C ALA A 2 -17.54 -81.57 -31.52
N SER A 3 -18.85 -81.41 -31.76
CA SER A 3 -20.08 -82.25 -31.65
C SER A 3 -20.62 -82.36 -30.20
N GLU A 4 -21.93 -82.46 -29.88
CA GLU A 4 -23.25 -82.54 -30.57
C GLU A 4 -24.30 -81.70 -29.76
N ASP A 5 -25.51 -81.28 -30.19
CA ASP A 5 -26.16 -81.08 -31.52
C ASP A 5 -27.42 -80.15 -31.38
N SER A 6 -28.54 -80.46 -32.04
CA SER A 6 -29.80 -79.69 -32.25
C SER A 6 -30.95 -80.08 -31.29
N THR A 7 -32.12 -79.41 -31.18
CA THR A 7 -33.26 -79.19 -32.13
C THR A 7 -34.21 -78.08 -31.60
N LEU A 8 -34.88 -77.23 -32.41
CA LEU A 8 -36.22 -77.36 -33.07
C LEU A 8 -37.38 -77.83 -32.14
N LYS A 9 -38.64 -77.33 -32.11
CA LYS A 9 -39.52 -76.38 -32.87
C LYS A 9 -40.52 -75.75 -31.84
N CYS A 10 -41.07 -74.52 -31.91
CA CYS A 10 -41.85 -73.78 -32.93
C CYS A 10 -43.34 -74.22 -33.10
N ILE A 11 -44.31 -73.36 -32.72
CA ILE A 11 -45.60 -73.04 -33.41
C ILE A 11 -46.48 -72.01 -32.62
N HIS A 12 -47.34 -71.29 -33.35
CA HIS A 12 -48.26 -70.22 -32.92
C HIS A 12 -49.50 -70.66 -32.09
N LEU A 13 -50.08 -69.71 -31.32
CA LEU A 13 -51.46 -69.24 -31.60
C LEU A 13 -51.64 -67.75 -31.22
N SER A 14 -52.66 -67.08 -31.78
CA SER A 14 -52.95 -65.65 -31.62
C SER A 14 -54.45 -65.41 -31.43
N VAL A 15 -54.83 -64.58 -30.45
CA VAL A 15 -56.12 -63.86 -30.39
C VAL A 15 -55.89 -62.50 -29.70
N LYS A 16 -56.40 -61.42 -30.29
CA LYS A 16 -56.57 -60.10 -29.63
C LYS A 16 -57.95 -60.03 -28.94
N PRO A 17 -58.12 -59.16 -27.95
CA PRO A 17 -59.11 -58.11 -28.18
C PRO A 17 -58.53 -56.70 -28.00
N THR A 18 -58.77 -55.84 -28.99
CA THR A 18 -58.54 -54.39 -28.89
C THR A 18 -59.71 -53.74 -28.15
N LEU A 19 -59.48 -53.27 -26.92
CA LEU A 19 -60.40 -52.34 -26.26
C LEU A 19 -59.93 -50.91 -26.54
N VAL A 20 -60.52 -50.27 -27.56
CA VAL A 20 -60.26 -48.85 -27.86
C VAL A 20 -61.04 -48.00 -26.87
N VAL A 21 -60.45 -47.74 -25.70
CA VAL A 21 -60.96 -46.72 -24.77
C VAL A 21 -60.62 -45.36 -25.36
N LEU A 22 -61.63 -44.70 -25.93
CA LEU A 22 -61.51 -43.34 -26.45
C LEU A 22 -61.43 -42.35 -25.28
N ILE A 23 -60.27 -42.27 -24.61
CA ILE A 23 -59.99 -41.25 -23.61
C ILE A 23 -59.92 -39.91 -24.34
N ILE A 24 -61.05 -39.19 -24.31
CA ILE A 24 -61.11 -37.79 -24.68
C ILE A 24 -60.27 -37.05 -23.64
N PHE A 25 -59.01 -36.79 -23.98
CA PHE A 25 -58.26 -35.69 -23.38
C PHE A 25 -58.96 -34.39 -23.79
N MET A 26 -60.02 -34.05 -23.04
CA MET A 26 -60.20 -32.67 -22.64
C MET A 26 -58.84 -32.22 -22.09
N PRO A 27 -58.23 -31.12 -22.57
CA PRO A 27 -57.22 -30.47 -21.78
C PRO A 27 -57.94 -30.05 -20.50
N ALA A 28 -57.67 -30.76 -19.40
CA ALA A 28 -57.84 -30.16 -18.10
C ALA A 28 -56.99 -28.88 -18.16
N LEU A 29 -57.65 -27.72 -18.11
CA LEU A 29 -56.91 -26.47 -17.94
C LEU A 29 -56.13 -26.63 -16.64
N CYS A 30 -54.81 -26.82 -16.75
CA CYS A 30 -53.93 -26.52 -15.64
C CYS A 30 -54.29 -25.09 -15.23
N SER A 31 -54.86 -24.94 -14.05
CA SER A 31 -55.34 -23.68 -13.52
C SER A 31 -54.13 -22.80 -13.17
N SER A 32 -53.52 -22.22 -14.20
CA SER A 32 -52.85 -20.94 -14.05
C SER A 32 -53.82 -20.03 -13.34
N ASN A 33 -53.44 -19.53 -12.16
CA ASN A 33 -54.27 -18.64 -11.35
C ASN A 33 -54.40 -17.28 -12.05
N LEU A 34 -55.29 -17.24 -13.04
CA LEU A 34 -55.50 -16.10 -13.92
C LEU A 34 -56.33 -15.06 -13.17
N VAL A 35 -55.82 -13.82 -13.15
CA VAL A 35 -56.48 -12.69 -12.48
C VAL A 35 -57.62 -12.21 -13.38
N ASN A 36 -58.82 -12.72 -13.12
CA ASN A 36 -60.03 -12.42 -13.89
C ASN A 36 -60.56 -11.00 -13.56
N CYS A 37 -60.65 -10.14 -14.56
CA CYS A 37 -61.27 -8.82 -14.44
C CYS A 37 -62.79 -8.86 -14.66
N SER A 38 -63.54 -8.00 -13.96
CA SER A 38 -64.99 -7.83 -14.13
C SER A 38 -65.38 -6.99 -15.34
N GLU A 39 -64.53 -6.02 -15.70
CA GLU A 39 -64.72 -5.07 -16.80
C GLU A 39 -63.37 -4.82 -17.51
N PRO A 40 -63.35 -4.47 -18.81
CA PRO A 40 -62.11 -4.20 -19.54
C PRO A 40 -61.55 -2.80 -19.26
N ASN A 41 -61.19 -2.52 -18.00
CA ASN A 41 -60.64 -1.24 -17.57
C ASN A 41 -59.54 -1.37 -16.50
N GLN A 42 -58.68 -0.36 -16.39
CA GLN A 42 -57.53 -0.38 -15.48
C GLN A 42 -57.93 -0.43 -13.99
N ALA A 43 -59.15 0.01 -13.66
CA ALA A 43 -59.66 0.00 -12.29
C ALA A 43 -60.03 -1.42 -11.81
N SER A 44 -60.71 -2.21 -12.65
CA SER A 44 -61.05 -3.60 -12.33
C SER A 44 -59.79 -4.46 -12.15
N LEU A 45 -58.76 -4.27 -13.00
CA LEU A 45 -57.48 -4.96 -12.87
C LEU A 45 -56.76 -4.58 -11.57
N LEU A 46 -56.79 -3.31 -11.17
CA LEU A 46 -56.20 -2.87 -9.90
C LEU A 46 -56.92 -3.49 -8.68
N GLN A 47 -58.24 -3.70 -8.77
CA GLN A 47 -59.03 -4.39 -7.75
C GLN A 47 -58.76 -5.90 -7.75
N ALA A 48 -58.68 -6.54 -8.92
CA ALA A 48 -58.41 -7.98 -9.08
C ALA A 48 -56.98 -8.37 -8.67
N LEU A 49 -56.00 -7.48 -8.83
CA LEU A 49 -54.64 -7.61 -8.28
C LEU A 49 -54.58 -7.36 -6.76
N GLY A 50 -55.68 -6.94 -6.11
CA GLY A 50 -55.77 -6.66 -4.68
C GLY A 50 -55.21 -7.77 -3.78
N PRO A 51 -55.66 -9.03 -3.92
CA PRO A 51 -55.14 -10.18 -3.16
C PRO A 51 -53.65 -10.45 -3.42
N VAL A 52 -53.18 -10.23 -4.65
CA VAL A 52 -51.79 -10.48 -5.05
C VAL A 52 -50.82 -9.57 -4.28
N PHE A 53 -51.22 -8.35 -3.95
CA PHE A 53 -50.40 -7.42 -3.16
C PHE A 53 -50.14 -7.93 -1.72
N ASN A 54 -50.98 -8.81 -1.18
CA ASN A 54 -50.75 -9.44 0.13
C ASN A 54 -49.65 -10.51 0.08
N LEU A 55 -49.34 -11.06 -1.10
CA LEU A 55 -48.28 -12.04 -1.31
C LEU A 55 -46.90 -11.40 -1.56
N SER A 56 -46.79 -10.07 -1.52
CA SER A 56 -45.54 -9.32 -1.77
C SER A 56 -44.37 -9.64 -0.82
N SER A 57 -44.64 -10.35 0.27
CA SER A 57 -43.62 -10.81 1.23
C SER A 57 -42.83 -12.04 0.75
N ILE A 58 -43.39 -12.88 -0.14
CA ILE A 58 -42.81 -14.17 -0.54
C ILE A 58 -42.36 -14.17 -2.01
N ARG A 59 -41.41 -15.05 -2.35
CA ARG A 59 -40.94 -15.26 -3.73
C ARG A 59 -42.14 -15.64 -4.62
N PRO A 60 -42.34 -15.00 -5.80
CA PRO A 60 -43.61 -15.03 -6.52
C PRO A 60 -43.76 -16.26 -7.42
N VAL A 61 -43.72 -17.44 -6.80
CA VAL A 61 -43.85 -18.76 -7.42
C VAL A 61 -44.93 -19.60 -6.73
N LEU A 62 -45.62 -20.44 -7.51
CA LEU A 62 -46.65 -21.35 -6.98
C LEU A 62 -46.05 -22.50 -6.17
N ASN A 63 -44.84 -22.96 -6.53
CA ASN A 63 -44.12 -24.05 -5.85
C ASN A 63 -42.69 -23.60 -5.51
N THR A 64 -42.31 -23.71 -4.24
CA THR A 64 -40.97 -23.36 -3.70
C THR A 64 -39.81 -24.04 -4.43
N SER A 65 -40.01 -25.25 -4.96
CA SER A 65 -39.01 -26.01 -5.72
C SER A 65 -38.73 -25.44 -7.12
N THR A 66 -39.54 -24.48 -7.60
CA THR A 66 -39.30 -23.82 -8.89
C THR A 66 -38.34 -22.64 -8.73
N CYS A 67 -37.45 -22.45 -9.71
CA CYS A 67 -36.44 -21.39 -9.69
C CYS A 67 -36.95 -20.10 -10.35
N THR A 68 -36.76 -18.95 -9.70
CA THR A 68 -37.11 -17.65 -10.27
C THR A 68 -35.96 -17.12 -11.14
N ASN A 69 -36.15 -17.15 -12.46
CA ASN A 69 -35.22 -16.52 -13.41
C ASN A 69 -35.34 -14.99 -13.36
N VAL A 70 -34.26 -14.32 -12.96
CA VAL A 70 -34.13 -12.86 -12.93
C VAL A 70 -33.14 -12.44 -14.01
N PHE A 71 -33.60 -11.72 -15.03
CA PHE A 71 -32.74 -11.16 -16.06
C PHE A 71 -32.23 -9.79 -15.61
N THR A 72 -30.92 -9.53 -15.70
CA THR A 72 -30.31 -8.25 -15.31
C THR A 72 -29.39 -7.69 -16.40
N PHE A 73 -29.38 -6.37 -16.54
CA PHE A 73 -28.35 -5.62 -17.25
C PHE A 73 -28.29 -4.18 -16.70
N PHE A 74 -27.18 -3.50 -16.91
CA PHE A 74 -27.09 -2.06 -16.62
C PHE A 74 -26.73 -1.25 -17.85
N THR A 75 -26.74 0.07 -17.70
CA THR A 75 -26.09 1.02 -18.62
C THR A 75 -25.30 1.98 -17.76
N LEU A 76 -24.00 2.14 -18.05
CA LEU A 76 -23.15 3.08 -17.34
C LEU A 76 -23.44 4.49 -17.90
N TYR A 77 -23.82 5.42 -17.03
CA TYR A 77 -24.16 6.81 -17.38
C TYR A 77 -23.01 7.77 -17.08
N GLY A 78 -22.12 7.43 -16.14
CA GLY A 78 -20.93 8.21 -15.85
C GLY A 78 -19.94 7.49 -14.95
N ILE A 79 -18.65 7.76 -15.19
CA ILE A 79 -17.57 7.42 -14.26
C ILE A 79 -17.29 8.70 -13.47
N LEU A 80 -17.62 8.70 -12.17
CA LEU A 80 -17.56 9.88 -11.33
C LEU A 80 -16.14 10.13 -10.80
N GLY A 81 -15.35 9.06 -10.66
CA GLY A 81 -13.95 9.11 -10.27
C GLY A 81 -13.42 7.75 -9.83
N VAL A 82 -12.13 7.69 -9.56
CA VAL A 82 -11.46 6.58 -8.87
C VAL A 82 -10.87 7.13 -7.57
N ASP A 83 -10.66 6.25 -6.60
CA ASP A 83 -10.03 6.53 -5.32
C ASP A 83 -8.90 5.52 -5.13
N GLU A 84 -7.67 5.89 -5.50
CA GLU A 84 -6.56 4.95 -5.51
C GLU A 84 -6.15 4.50 -4.10
N LYS A 85 -6.32 5.38 -3.09
CA LYS A 85 -5.98 5.06 -1.69
C LYS A 85 -6.92 4.01 -1.09
N ALA A 86 -8.22 4.21 -1.24
CA ALA A 86 -9.25 3.29 -0.76
C ALA A 86 -9.55 2.13 -1.73
N GLN A 87 -8.96 2.15 -2.93
CA GLN A 87 -9.23 1.22 -4.03
C GLN A 87 -10.73 1.14 -4.41
N LEU A 88 -11.36 2.31 -4.63
CA LEU A 88 -12.79 2.42 -4.95
C LEU A 88 -13.03 3.05 -6.33
N LEU A 89 -13.82 2.38 -7.18
CA LEU A 89 -14.37 2.94 -8.41
C LEU A 89 -15.76 3.55 -8.13
N LYS A 90 -15.93 4.85 -8.45
CA LYS A 90 -17.16 5.60 -8.20
C LYS A 90 -17.91 5.79 -9.53
N THR A 91 -19.05 5.14 -9.70
CA THR A 91 -19.84 5.13 -10.96
C THR A 91 -21.30 5.47 -10.75
N TYR A 92 -21.97 5.89 -11.82
CA TYR A 92 -23.41 6.08 -11.87
C TYR A 92 -23.99 5.20 -12.98
N ILE A 93 -24.78 4.20 -12.61
CA ILE A 93 -25.42 3.27 -13.54
C ILE A 93 -26.94 3.42 -13.52
N TRP A 94 -27.59 3.01 -14.61
CA TRP A 94 -29.00 2.66 -14.59
C TRP A 94 -29.14 1.14 -14.60
N LEU A 95 -29.55 0.57 -13.47
CA LEU A 95 -29.74 -0.87 -13.30
C LEU A 95 -31.15 -1.25 -13.77
N ASN A 96 -31.26 -2.29 -14.59
CA ASN A 96 -32.51 -2.79 -15.16
C ASN A 96 -32.61 -4.29 -14.88
N TYR A 97 -33.71 -4.74 -14.31
CA TYR A 97 -33.97 -6.17 -14.12
C TYR A 97 -35.43 -6.52 -14.34
N TRP A 98 -35.67 -7.75 -14.77
CA TRP A 98 -37.03 -8.29 -14.92
C TRP A 98 -37.11 -9.75 -14.51
N TRP A 99 -38.26 -10.09 -13.93
CA TRP A 99 -38.60 -11.41 -13.42
C TRP A 99 -40.07 -11.70 -13.69
N LYS A 100 -40.46 -12.97 -13.65
CA LYS A 100 -41.87 -13.35 -13.73
C LYS A 100 -42.47 -13.42 -12.31
N ASN A 101 -43.71 -12.97 -12.18
CA ASN A 101 -44.56 -13.13 -11.01
C ASN A 101 -45.74 -14.04 -11.39
N GLU A 102 -45.76 -15.26 -10.87
CA GLU A 102 -46.75 -16.28 -11.24
C GLU A 102 -48.15 -15.98 -10.69
N PHE A 103 -48.25 -15.13 -9.65
CA PHE A 103 -49.51 -14.69 -9.06
C PHE A 103 -50.18 -13.53 -9.83
N ALA A 104 -49.51 -12.95 -10.83
CA ALA A 104 -49.88 -11.68 -11.45
C ALA A 104 -50.10 -11.77 -12.98
N VAL A 105 -50.68 -12.87 -13.46
CA VAL A 105 -50.97 -13.13 -14.87
C VAL A 105 -52.44 -12.86 -15.17
N TRP A 106 -52.77 -12.16 -16.26
CA TRP A 106 -54.16 -11.89 -16.68
C TRP A 106 -54.31 -11.90 -18.20
N ASP A 107 -55.54 -12.06 -18.69
CA ASP A 107 -55.85 -11.89 -20.12
C ASP A 107 -55.98 -10.39 -20.47
N PRO A 108 -55.12 -9.84 -21.35
CA PRO A 108 -55.21 -8.45 -21.78
C PRO A 108 -56.50 -8.13 -22.56
N VAL A 109 -57.19 -9.13 -23.13
CA VAL A 109 -58.50 -8.93 -23.79
C VAL A 109 -59.59 -8.72 -22.75
N GLN A 110 -59.70 -9.59 -21.74
CA GLN A 110 -60.65 -9.45 -20.64
C GLN A 110 -60.45 -8.16 -19.81
N CYS A 111 -59.19 -7.79 -19.51
CA CYS A 111 -58.88 -6.63 -18.68
C CYS A 111 -58.64 -5.32 -19.46
N GLY A 112 -58.66 -5.35 -20.80
CA GLY A 112 -58.48 -4.18 -21.67
C GLY A 112 -57.07 -3.55 -21.69
N VAL A 113 -56.10 -4.07 -20.92
CA VAL A 113 -54.74 -3.53 -20.83
C VAL A 113 -53.67 -4.64 -20.82
N SER A 114 -52.56 -4.42 -21.54
CA SER A 114 -51.42 -5.36 -21.63
C SER A 114 -50.25 -5.04 -20.69
N LYS A 115 -50.24 -3.85 -20.08
CA LYS A 115 -49.27 -3.44 -19.05
C LYS A 115 -49.87 -2.38 -18.13
N ILE A 116 -49.39 -2.33 -16.89
CA ILE A 116 -49.79 -1.35 -15.87
C ILE A 116 -48.56 -0.90 -15.06
N SER A 117 -48.48 0.39 -14.72
CA SER A 117 -47.46 0.93 -13.82
C SER A 117 -47.97 0.93 -12.38
N LEU A 118 -47.28 0.25 -11.46
CA LEU A 118 -47.73 0.05 -10.07
C LEU A 118 -46.59 0.30 -9.07
N PRO A 119 -46.89 0.73 -7.82
CA PRO A 119 -45.85 1.06 -6.84
C PRO A 119 -44.94 -0.13 -6.51
N ARG A 120 -43.62 0.05 -6.58
CA ARG A 120 -42.58 -0.96 -6.32
C ARG A 120 -42.78 -1.73 -5.01
N LYS A 121 -43.24 -1.02 -3.96
CA LYS A 121 -43.51 -1.57 -2.62
C LYS A 121 -44.67 -2.59 -2.55
N LYS A 122 -45.44 -2.79 -3.63
CA LYS A 122 -46.55 -3.77 -3.70
C LYS A 122 -46.15 -5.15 -4.23
N PHE A 123 -44.87 -5.35 -4.56
CA PHE A 123 -44.37 -6.60 -5.13
C PHE A 123 -43.21 -7.15 -4.31
N TRP A 124 -43.01 -8.46 -4.36
CA TRP A 124 -41.71 -9.04 -4.05
C TRP A 124 -40.71 -8.57 -5.10
N VAL A 125 -39.51 -8.20 -4.67
CA VAL A 125 -38.43 -7.70 -5.52
C VAL A 125 -37.18 -8.52 -5.20
N PRO A 126 -36.49 -9.11 -6.20
CA PRO A 126 -35.33 -9.95 -5.92
C PRO A 126 -34.20 -9.14 -5.26
N ASP A 127 -33.54 -9.76 -4.28
CA ASP A 127 -32.42 -9.24 -3.50
C ASP A 127 -31.08 -9.32 -4.27
N ILE A 128 -31.11 -8.93 -5.54
CA ILE A 128 -29.88 -8.87 -6.36
C ILE A 128 -29.03 -7.70 -5.88
N VAL A 129 -27.86 -8.01 -5.34
CA VAL A 129 -26.86 -7.04 -4.91
C VAL A 129 -25.64 -7.10 -5.84
N ILE A 130 -24.64 -6.27 -5.52
CA ILE A 130 -23.31 -6.28 -6.14
C ILE A 130 -22.33 -6.44 -4.98
N ASN A 131 -21.56 -7.54 -4.95
CA ASN A 131 -20.70 -7.88 -3.80
C ASN A 131 -19.69 -6.77 -3.47
N GLU A 132 -19.19 -6.10 -4.50
CA GLU A 132 -18.18 -5.06 -4.42
C GLU A 132 -18.74 -3.70 -3.94
N PHE A 133 -20.05 -3.54 -3.72
CA PHE A 133 -20.66 -2.23 -3.41
C PHE A 133 -20.54 -1.85 -1.92
N MET A 134 -19.70 -0.84 -1.62
CA MET A 134 -19.21 -0.51 -0.28
C MET A 134 -19.97 0.61 0.48
N ASP A 135 -21.00 1.24 -0.10
CA ASP A 135 -21.63 2.44 0.46
C ASP A 135 -23.13 2.60 0.06
N GLU A 136 -23.80 3.66 0.52
CA GLU A 136 -25.24 3.87 0.32
C GLU A 136 -25.58 4.38 -1.09
N ASN A 137 -26.63 3.82 -1.71
CA ASN A 137 -27.15 4.36 -2.96
C ASN A 137 -27.82 5.73 -2.74
N THR A 138 -27.06 6.79 -2.97
CA THR A 138 -27.49 8.19 -2.88
C THR A 138 -28.22 8.70 -4.14
N ALA A 139 -28.59 7.82 -5.08
CA ALA A 139 -29.41 8.19 -6.23
C ALA A 139 -30.92 8.29 -5.89
N PRO A 140 -31.71 9.09 -6.63
CA PRO A 140 -33.15 9.24 -6.37
C PRO A 140 -33.92 7.91 -6.51
N PRO A 141 -34.77 7.54 -5.53
CA PRO A 141 -35.50 6.27 -5.57
C PRO A 141 -36.64 6.30 -6.60
N VAL A 142 -36.73 5.26 -7.44
CA VAL A 142 -37.84 5.08 -8.40
C VAL A 142 -39.00 4.34 -7.71
N PRO A 143 -40.20 4.96 -7.59
CA PRO A 143 -41.28 4.39 -6.79
C PRO A 143 -42.23 3.44 -7.55
N TYR A 144 -42.13 3.33 -8.88
CA TYR A 144 -43.03 2.53 -9.74
C TYR A 144 -42.28 1.50 -10.58
N VAL A 145 -42.90 0.35 -10.80
CA VAL A 145 -42.46 -0.72 -11.72
C VAL A 145 -43.53 -0.96 -12.80
N TYR A 146 -43.14 -1.53 -13.93
CA TYR A 146 -44.09 -1.96 -14.97
C TYR A 146 -44.37 -3.45 -14.86
N LEU A 147 -45.65 -3.80 -14.69
CA LEU A 147 -46.16 -5.17 -14.75
C LEU A 147 -46.82 -5.39 -16.11
N TYR A 148 -46.49 -6.51 -16.77
CA TYR A 148 -47.05 -6.94 -18.06
C TYR A 148 -48.03 -8.12 -17.85
N SER A 149 -48.96 -8.33 -18.79
CA SER A 149 -50.05 -9.31 -18.64
C SER A 149 -49.59 -10.78 -18.60
N ASP A 150 -48.38 -11.07 -19.09
CA ASP A 150 -47.68 -12.36 -18.97
C ASP A 150 -47.09 -12.62 -17.56
N GLY A 151 -47.28 -11.68 -16.63
CA GLY A 151 -46.73 -11.69 -15.28
C GLY A 151 -45.30 -11.14 -15.18
N VAL A 152 -44.70 -10.63 -16.27
CA VAL A 152 -43.34 -10.07 -16.21
C VAL A 152 -43.36 -8.70 -15.53
N VAL A 153 -42.62 -8.56 -14.44
CA VAL A 153 -42.31 -7.28 -13.79
C VAL A 153 -40.99 -6.76 -14.34
N ARG A 154 -40.96 -5.49 -14.75
CA ARG A 154 -39.73 -4.76 -15.12
C ARG A 154 -39.50 -3.62 -14.14
N ASP A 155 -38.35 -3.65 -13.49
CA ASP A 155 -37.84 -2.61 -12.59
C ASP A 155 -36.58 -1.98 -13.20
N ALA A 156 -36.42 -0.68 -13.01
CA ALA A 156 -35.38 0.11 -13.65
C ALA A 156 -35.08 1.35 -12.81
N GLN A 157 -33.92 1.38 -12.15
CA GLN A 157 -33.55 2.40 -11.17
C GLN A 157 -32.11 2.90 -11.37
N PRO A 158 -31.85 4.19 -11.13
CA PRO A 158 -30.49 4.70 -11.06
C PRO A 158 -29.82 4.22 -9.76
N VAL A 159 -28.54 3.88 -9.85
CA VAL A 159 -27.70 3.50 -8.71
C VAL A 159 -26.37 4.22 -8.81
N LYS A 160 -26.01 5.00 -7.79
CA LYS A 160 -24.64 5.46 -7.58
C LYS A 160 -23.89 4.34 -6.88
N ILE A 161 -22.93 3.73 -7.55
CA ILE A 161 -22.12 2.64 -7.02
C ILE A 161 -20.76 3.20 -6.59
N ILE A 162 -20.33 2.79 -5.41
CA ILE A 162 -18.95 2.94 -4.94
C ILE A 162 -18.44 1.51 -4.75
N SER A 163 -17.78 0.97 -5.76
CA SER A 163 -17.37 -0.44 -5.81
C SER A 163 -15.90 -0.59 -5.46
N SER A 164 -15.54 -1.59 -4.64
CA SER A 164 -14.15 -2.01 -4.52
C SER A 164 -13.59 -2.46 -5.87
N CYS A 165 -12.33 -2.16 -6.12
CA CYS A 165 -11.64 -2.56 -7.33
C CYS A 165 -10.14 -2.66 -7.05
N ASN A 166 -9.54 -3.83 -7.29
CA ASN A 166 -8.09 -3.97 -7.27
C ASN A 166 -7.49 -3.17 -8.45
N LEU A 167 -6.81 -2.06 -8.14
CA LEU A 167 -6.24 -1.13 -9.13
C LEU A 167 -4.74 -1.42 -9.34
N ASP A 168 -4.34 -1.63 -10.59
CA ASP A 168 -2.92 -1.70 -10.96
C ASP A 168 -2.43 -0.32 -11.44
N ILE A 169 -1.66 0.35 -10.60
CA ILE A 169 -1.08 1.67 -10.89
C ILE A 169 0.38 1.61 -11.39
N TYR A 170 0.94 0.42 -11.65
CA TYR A 170 2.34 0.28 -12.06
C TYR A 170 2.68 1.09 -13.32
N THR A 171 1.74 1.14 -14.27
CA THR A 171 1.85 1.85 -15.55
C THR A 171 1.26 3.27 -15.56
N PHE A 172 0.91 3.82 -14.38
CA PHE A 172 0.40 5.19 -14.25
C PHE A 172 1.37 6.22 -14.87
N PRO A 173 0.87 7.24 -15.61
CA PRO A 173 -0.53 7.63 -15.80
C PRO A 173 -1.22 7.02 -17.03
N PHE A 174 -0.64 5.99 -17.65
CA PHE A 174 -1.15 5.35 -18.87
C PHE A 174 -1.98 4.07 -18.56
N ASP A 175 -2.46 3.96 -17.33
CA ASP A 175 -3.06 2.76 -16.75
C ASP A 175 -4.46 2.43 -17.30
N ILE A 176 -4.76 1.12 -17.30
CA ILE A 176 -6.03 0.54 -17.72
C ILE A 176 -6.52 -0.36 -16.58
N GLN A 177 -7.63 0.03 -15.96
CA GLN A 177 -8.20 -0.67 -14.81
C GLN A 177 -9.34 -1.60 -15.26
N ASN A 178 -9.44 -2.77 -14.65
CA ASN A 178 -10.41 -3.82 -15.01
C ASN A 178 -11.26 -4.20 -13.79
N CYS A 179 -12.16 -3.29 -13.40
CA CYS A 179 -12.99 -3.44 -12.21
C CYS A 179 -14.14 -4.42 -12.46
N THR A 180 -14.46 -5.26 -11.48
CA THR A 180 -15.53 -6.26 -11.60
C THR A 180 -16.73 -5.86 -10.75
N LEU A 181 -17.94 -6.02 -11.29
CA LEU A 181 -19.20 -5.95 -10.55
C LEU A 181 -19.88 -7.32 -10.62
N THR A 182 -19.87 -8.05 -9.52
CA THR A 182 -20.41 -9.40 -9.38
C THR A 182 -21.81 -9.36 -8.80
N PHE A 183 -22.80 -9.57 -9.66
CA PHE A 183 -24.21 -9.67 -9.28
C PHE A 183 -24.53 -11.07 -8.76
N ASN A 184 -25.09 -11.14 -7.56
CA ASN A 184 -25.64 -12.33 -6.91
C ASN A 184 -26.92 -11.95 -6.15
N SER A 185 -27.71 -12.95 -5.78
CA SER A 185 -28.60 -12.79 -4.63
C SER A 185 -27.75 -12.85 -3.35
N TYR A 186 -28.06 -12.01 -2.37
CA TYR A 186 -27.31 -12.01 -1.11
C TYR A 186 -27.72 -13.18 -0.20
N ILE A 187 -28.98 -13.62 -0.28
CA ILE A 187 -29.49 -14.74 0.55
C ILE A 187 -29.87 -15.96 -0.29
N HIS A 188 -30.55 -15.79 -1.42
CA HIS A 188 -31.10 -16.93 -2.16
C HIS A 188 -30.02 -17.75 -2.89
N TYR A 189 -30.06 -19.07 -2.70
CA TYR A 189 -29.23 -20.01 -3.45
C TYR A 189 -29.70 -20.18 -4.91
N ALA A 190 -28.84 -20.75 -5.76
CA ALA A 190 -29.07 -21.00 -7.18
C ALA A 190 -30.29 -21.90 -7.49
N LYS A 191 -30.81 -22.64 -6.50
CA LYS A 191 -32.08 -23.36 -6.58
C LYS A 191 -33.29 -22.42 -6.60
N ASP A 192 -33.22 -21.32 -5.83
CA ASP A 192 -34.31 -20.37 -5.61
C ASP A 192 -34.31 -19.24 -6.65
N ILE A 193 -33.14 -18.67 -6.97
CA ILE A 193 -32.96 -17.58 -7.94
C ILE A 193 -31.82 -17.90 -8.90
N LYS A 194 -32.04 -17.67 -10.21
CA LYS A 194 -30.99 -17.69 -11.25
C LYS A 194 -30.92 -16.35 -11.98
N ILE A 195 -29.70 -15.82 -12.09
CA ILE A 195 -29.39 -14.51 -12.65
C ILE A 195 -28.90 -14.67 -14.08
N LEU A 196 -29.70 -14.19 -15.02
CA LEU A 196 -29.48 -14.31 -16.46
C LEU A 196 -29.10 -12.95 -17.07
N LEU A 197 -28.29 -12.99 -18.12
CA LEU A 197 -27.85 -11.78 -18.82
C LEU A 197 -28.99 -11.23 -19.69
N GLY A 198 -29.48 -10.03 -19.38
CA GLY A 198 -30.60 -9.40 -20.09
C GLY A 198 -30.24 -8.80 -21.45
N ARG A 199 -28.97 -8.48 -21.71
CA ARG A 199 -28.46 -7.96 -23.00
C ARG A 199 -27.03 -8.43 -23.24
N PRO A 200 -26.61 -8.72 -24.48
CA PRO A 200 -25.21 -9.01 -24.78
C PRO A 200 -24.32 -7.81 -24.41
N ALA A 201 -23.12 -8.11 -23.92
CA ALA A 201 -22.20 -7.13 -23.34
C ALA A 201 -21.78 -6.03 -24.35
N ASP A 202 -21.75 -6.35 -25.65
CA ASP A 202 -21.44 -5.38 -26.71
C ASP A 202 -22.50 -4.27 -26.81
N GLN A 203 -23.80 -4.63 -26.70
CA GLN A 203 -24.89 -3.65 -26.68
C GLN A 203 -24.88 -2.80 -25.41
N ILE A 204 -24.49 -3.40 -24.28
CA ILE A 204 -24.31 -2.68 -23.01
C ILE A 204 -23.15 -1.67 -23.14
N THR A 205 -22.04 -2.10 -23.73
CA THR A 205 -20.85 -1.27 -24.00
C THR A 205 -21.19 -0.10 -24.94
N GLN A 206 -21.80 -0.37 -26.10
CA GLN A 206 -22.14 0.65 -27.08
C GLN A 206 -23.10 1.68 -26.46
N ARG A 207 -24.22 1.23 -25.90
CA ARG A 207 -25.20 2.13 -25.26
C ARG A 207 -24.58 2.95 -24.13
N SER A 208 -23.66 2.38 -23.35
CA SER A 208 -22.98 3.13 -22.30
C SER A 208 -22.08 4.22 -22.89
N LYS A 209 -21.34 3.95 -23.98
CA LYS A 209 -20.56 4.97 -24.70
C LYS A 209 -21.44 6.07 -25.31
N ASP A 210 -22.63 5.72 -25.81
CA ASP A 210 -23.59 6.67 -26.37
C ASP A 210 -24.23 7.59 -25.29
N VAL A 211 -24.27 7.15 -24.04
CA VAL A 211 -24.97 7.81 -22.92
C VAL A 211 -24.02 8.51 -21.94
N ILE A 212 -22.74 8.14 -21.88
CA ILE A 212 -21.74 8.79 -21.01
C ILE A 212 -21.42 10.20 -21.53
N THR A 213 -22.04 11.20 -20.91
CA THR A 213 -21.77 12.64 -21.14
C THR A 213 -20.60 13.16 -20.30
N THR A 214 -20.19 12.42 -19.26
CA THR A 214 -19.11 12.85 -18.35
C THR A 214 -17.75 12.79 -19.03
N MET A 215 -17.23 13.91 -19.51
CA MET A 215 -15.86 14.05 -20.03
C MET A 215 -14.81 14.12 -18.89
N GLY A 216 -14.91 13.21 -17.93
CA GLY A 216 -13.98 13.09 -16.80
C GLY A 216 -12.62 12.51 -17.20
N GLU A 217 -11.78 12.29 -16.18
CA GLU A 217 -10.44 11.72 -16.29
C GLU A 217 -10.43 10.32 -16.92
N TRP A 218 -11.51 9.54 -16.75
CA TRP A 218 -11.60 8.14 -17.15
C TRP A 218 -12.45 7.95 -18.41
N GLN A 219 -12.00 7.07 -19.30
CA GLN A 219 -12.73 6.67 -20.51
C GLN A 219 -13.13 5.19 -20.45
N LEU A 220 -14.40 4.89 -20.73
CA LEU A 220 -14.89 3.52 -20.89
C LEU A 220 -14.31 2.88 -22.16
N MET A 221 -13.56 1.80 -22.00
CA MET A 221 -13.02 1.00 -23.11
C MET A 221 -14.01 -0.07 -23.56
N GLU A 222 -14.43 -0.95 -22.65
CA GLU A 222 -15.39 -2.03 -22.89
C GLU A 222 -16.02 -2.51 -21.59
N ILE A 223 -17.17 -3.16 -21.69
CA ILE A 223 -17.80 -3.93 -20.61
C ILE A 223 -17.99 -5.34 -21.14
N THR A 224 -17.37 -6.33 -20.49
CA THR A 224 -17.61 -7.75 -20.78
C THR A 224 -18.44 -8.38 -19.67
N SER A 225 -19.11 -9.50 -19.95
CA SER A 225 -19.91 -10.25 -18.96
C SER A 225 -19.48 -11.70 -18.91
N ASN A 226 -19.22 -12.23 -17.72
CA ASN A 226 -18.87 -13.63 -17.49
C ASN A 226 -19.87 -14.28 -16.52
N LYS A 227 -20.27 -15.51 -16.82
CA LYS A 227 -21.10 -16.32 -15.93
C LYS A 227 -20.18 -17.17 -15.05
N ILE A 228 -20.08 -16.83 -13.77
CA ILE A 228 -19.25 -17.58 -12.83
C ILE A 228 -20.02 -18.85 -12.44
N HIS A 229 -19.63 -19.97 -13.02
CA HIS A 229 -20.03 -21.28 -12.54
C HIS A 229 -19.19 -21.63 -11.31
N SER A 230 -19.81 -21.59 -10.14
CA SER A 230 -19.28 -22.27 -8.95
C SER A 230 -19.32 -23.78 -9.19
N GLU A 231 -18.28 -24.50 -8.76
CA GLU A 231 -18.31 -25.96 -8.76
C GLU A 231 -19.44 -26.45 -7.86
N GLU A 232 -20.21 -27.44 -8.31
CA GLU A 232 -21.40 -27.91 -7.60
C GLU A 232 -20.99 -28.78 -6.41
N ILE A 233 -20.76 -28.13 -5.26
CA ILE A 233 -20.65 -28.79 -3.95
C ILE A 233 -21.84 -29.73 -3.77
N GLU A 234 -21.60 -30.95 -3.29
CA GLU A 234 -22.47 -32.15 -3.39
C GLU A 234 -23.94 -31.99 -2.94
N ASN A 235 -24.29 -30.91 -2.22
CA ASN A 235 -25.65 -30.60 -1.77
C ASN A 235 -26.39 -29.54 -2.62
N GLY A 236 -25.79 -29.02 -3.70
CA GLY A 236 -26.39 -27.99 -4.57
C GLY A 236 -26.54 -26.60 -3.92
N ILE A 237 -25.83 -26.35 -2.82
CA ILE A 237 -25.89 -25.11 -2.04
C ILE A 237 -24.81 -24.13 -2.53
N TYR A 238 -25.05 -23.46 -3.66
CA TYR A 238 -24.22 -22.36 -4.15
C TYR A 238 -25.07 -21.12 -4.45
N THR A 239 -24.45 -19.93 -4.43
CA THR A 239 -25.07 -18.69 -4.91
C THR A 239 -24.79 -18.51 -6.39
N ASP A 240 -25.82 -18.20 -7.18
CA ASP A 240 -25.67 -17.96 -8.60
C ASP A 240 -25.08 -16.57 -8.88
N LYS A 241 -24.02 -16.50 -9.70
CA LYS A 241 -23.19 -15.29 -9.87
C LYS A 241 -23.13 -14.86 -11.35
N LEU A 242 -23.14 -13.56 -11.60
CA LEU A 242 -22.95 -12.95 -12.92
C LEU A 242 -22.02 -11.74 -12.79
N ALA A 243 -20.80 -11.87 -13.32
CA ALA A 243 -19.79 -10.82 -13.24
C ALA A 243 -19.81 -9.95 -14.51
N PHE A 244 -19.68 -8.63 -14.33
CA PHE A 244 -19.38 -7.71 -15.41
C PHE A 244 -18.01 -7.08 -15.16
N HIS A 245 -17.10 -7.19 -16.12
CA HIS A 245 -15.79 -6.56 -16.06
C HIS A 245 -15.83 -5.25 -16.85
N ILE A 246 -15.68 -4.13 -16.16
CA ILE A 246 -15.68 -2.77 -16.72
C ILE A 246 -14.22 -2.34 -16.91
N LYS A 247 -13.78 -2.27 -18.17
CA LYS A 247 -12.43 -1.77 -18.50
C LYS A 247 -12.47 -0.27 -18.73
N VAL A 248 -11.69 0.46 -17.96
CA VAL A 248 -11.54 1.92 -18.05
C VAL A 248 -10.07 2.29 -18.26
N ARG A 249 -9.83 3.39 -18.98
CA ARG A 249 -8.49 3.91 -19.28
C ARG A 249 -8.36 5.35 -18.76
N ARG A 250 -7.23 5.69 -18.14
CA ARG A 250 -6.94 7.05 -17.68
C ARG A 250 -6.56 7.97 -18.84
N ARG A 251 -6.98 9.25 -18.79
CA ARG A 251 -6.56 10.29 -19.74
C ARG A 251 -5.25 10.93 -19.32
N ALA A 252 -4.15 10.25 -19.60
CA ALA A 252 -2.77 10.61 -19.21
C ALA A 252 -2.31 12.06 -19.52
N THR A 253 -2.96 12.79 -20.44
CA THR A 253 -2.47 14.06 -21.01
C THR A 253 -2.11 15.11 -19.96
N LEU A 254 -2.93 15.31 -18.93
CA LEU A 254 -2.65 16.29 -17.87
C LEU A 254 -1.39 15.91 -17.07
N TYR A 255 -1.23 14.63 -16.76
CA TYR A 255 -0.06 14.10 -16.05
C TYR A 255 1.21 14.20 -16.92
N VAL A 256 1.13 13.97 -18.23
CA VAL A 256 2.28 14.15 -19.14
C VAL A 256 2.74 15.61 -19.18
N VAL A 257 1.80 16.55 -19.32
CA VAL A 257 2.10 17.98 -19.41
C VAL A 257 2.57 18.56 -18.08
N ASN A 258 1.94 18.18 -16.97
CA ASN A 258 2.23 18.77 -15.66
C ASN A 258 3.34 18.04 -14.88
N LEU A 259 3.56 16.74 -15.12
CA LEU A 259 4.52 15.92 -14.36
C LEU A 259 5.79 15.58 -15.16
N LEU A 260 5.66 14.96 -16.33
CA LEU A 260 6.83 14.48 -17.08
C LEU A 260 7.62 15.62 -17.74
N ILE A 261 6.93 16.54 -18.42
CA ILE A 261 7.59 17.61 -19.19
C ILE A 261 8.46 18.53 -18.31
N PRO A 262 8.00 19.05 -17.14
CA PRO A 262 8.84 19.89 -16.29
C PRO A 262 10.06 19.16 -15.71
N SER A 263 9.91 17.89 -15.31
CA SER A 263 11.04 17.05 -14.88
C SER A 263 12.09 16.90 -15.98
N CYS A 264 11.66 16.60 -17.21
CA CYS A 264 12.57 16.52 -18.35
C CYS A 264 13.32 17.85 -18.59
N PHE A 265 12.66 19.01 -18.45
CA PHE A 265 13.33 20.31 -18.55
C PHE A 265 14.34 20.54 -17.43
N LEU A 266 14.02 20.25 -16.16
CA LEU A 266 14.93 20.46 -15.03
C LEU A 266 16.20 19.61 -15.13
N ILE A 267 16.08 18.34 -15.55
CA ILE A 267 17.22 17.47 -15.83
C ILE A 267 18.04 18.00 -17.01
N THR A 268 17.38 18.50 -18.06
CA THR A 268 18.06 19.07 -19.24
C THR A 268 18.87 20.32 -18.85
N VAL A 269 18.35 21.17 -17.97
CA VAL A 269 19.06 22.35 -17.45
C VAL A 269 20.23 21.94 -16.54
N ASP A 270 20.09 20.87 -15.74
CA ASP A 270 21.19 20.32 -14.95
C ASP A 270 22.33 19.77 -15.82
N LEU A 271 22.01 19.06 -16.91
CA LEU A 271 22.99 18.59 -17.89
C LEU A 271 23.68 19.76 -18.61
N PHE A 272 22.93 20.77 -19.06
CA PHE A 272 23.54 21.96 -19.68
C PHE A 272 24.37 22.81 -18.70
N SER A 273 24.10 22.74 -17.39
CA SER A 273 24.92 23.44 -16.39
C SER A 273 26.38 22.99 -16.37
N PHE A 274 26.70 21.80 -16.91
CA PHE A 274 28.09 21.36 -17.05
C PHE A 274 28.92 22.25 -17.98
N LEU A 275 28.29 23.02 -18.88
CA LEU A 275 28.94 23.99 -19.75
C LEU A 275 29.39 25.26 -19.00
N LEU A 276 28.87 25.52 -17.80
CA LEU A 276 29.26 26.69 -17.00
C LEU A 276 30.67 26.48 -16.40
N PRO A 277 31.59 27.45 -16.58
CA PRO A 277 32.96 27.35 -16.08
C PRO A 277 32.99 27.42 -14.54
N PRO A 278 33.56 26.42 -13.84
CA PRO A 278 33.51 26.31 -12.38
C PRO A 278 34.44 27.29 -11.62
N GLN A 279 35.09 28.21 -12.32
CA GLN A 279 36.00 29.22 -11.74
C GLN A 279 35.40 30.63 -11.66
N SER A 280 34.31 30.92 -12.38
CA SER A 280 33.74 32.27 -12.49
C SER A 280 32.23 32.32 -12.26
N VAL A 281 31.59 31.19 -11.97
CA VAL A 281 30.17 31.05 -11.63
C VAL A 281 30.05 29.97 -10.57
N ASP A 282 29.27 30.20 -9.51
CA ASP A 282 28.95 29.20 -8.48
C ASP A 282 28.02 28.10 -9.02
N ARG A 283 28.58 27.25 -9.89
CA ARG A 283 27.90 26.12 -10.53
C ARG A 283 27.29 25.14 -9.53
N SER A 284 27.91 25.02 -8.35
CA SER A 284 27.38 24.29 -7.19
C SER A 284 26.08 24.90 -6.66
N SER A 285 26.03 26.22 -6.46
CA SER A 285 24.83 26.94 -5.99
C SER A 285 23.70 26.92 -7.04
N PHE A 286 24.04 27.01 -8.32
CA PHE A 286 23.09 26.82 -9.42
C PHE A 286 22.46 25.43 -9.39
N LYS A 287 23.27 24.36 -9.32
CA LYS A 287 22.77 22.98 -9.21
C LYS A 287 21.95 22.73 -7.93
N MET A 288 22.32 23.32 -6.80
CA MET A 288 21.51 23.31 -5.58
C MET A 288 20.12 23.89 -5.80
N THR A 289 20.04 25.01 -6.52
CA THR A 289 18.77 25.68 -6.84
C THR A 289 17.90 24.81 -7.76
N LEU A 290 18.51 24.06 -8.69
CA LEU A 290 17.79 23.08 -9.52
C LEU A 290 17.27 21.89 -8.71
N ILE A 291 18.10 21.31 -7.83
CA ILE A 291 17.69 20.20 -6.95
C ILE A 291 16.54 20.64 -6.05
N LEU A 292 16.61 21.84 -5.48
CA LEU A 292 15.52 22.41 -4.67
C LEU A 292 14.25 22.67 -5.49
N GLY A 293 14.37 23.29 -6.67
CA GLY A 293 13.23 23.48 -7.56
C GLY A 293 12.56 22.16 -7.94
N TYR A 294 13.36 21.12 -8.16
CA TYR A 294 12.90 19.78 -8.48
C TYR A 294 12.26 19.06 -7.28
N THR A 295 12.83 19.12 -6.07
CA THR A 295 12.17 18.53 -4.89
C THR A 295 10.86 19.25 -4.57
N VAL A 296 10.83 20.59 -4.54
CA VAL A 296 9.59 21.36 -4.34
C VAL A 296 8.53 21.03 -5.38
N PHE A 297 8.93 20.90 -6.66
CA PHE A 297 8.03 20.45 -7.72
C PHE A 297 7.43 19.06 -7.44
N LEU A 298 8.25 18.06 -7.12
CA LEU A 298 7.76 16.72 -6.79
C LEU A 298 6.81 16.71 -5.58
N LEU A 299 7.07 17.54 -4.57
CA LEU A 299 6.26 17.61 -3.36
C LEU A 299 4.90 18.27 -3.59
N ILE A 300 4.84 19.35 -4.38
CA ILE A 300 3.57 19.98 -4.78
C ILE A 300 2.76 19.04 -5.68
N MET A 301 3.42 18.22 -6.50
CA MET A 301 2.79 17.23 -7.36
C MET A 301 2.50 15.88 -6.67
N ASN A 302 2.89 15.69 -5.41
CA ASN A 302 2.70 14.43 -4.68
C ASN A 302 1.21 14.04 -4.56
N ASP A 303 0.31 15.02 -4.40
CA ASP A 303 -1.13 14.79 -4.30
C ASP A 303 -1.77 14.33 -5.62
N LEU A 304 -1.02 14.38 -6.74
CA LEU A 304 -1.41 13.81 -8.03
C LEU A 304 -0.82 12.41 -8.27
N LEU A 305 0.02 11.89 -7.36
CA LEU A 305 0.63 10.57 -7.49
C LEU A 305 -0.19 9.52 -6.71
N PRO A 306 -0.68 8.46 -7.37
CA PRO A 306 -1.53 7.47 -6.73
C PRO A 306 -0.74 6.64 -5.70
N ALA A 307 -1.33 6.49 -4.52
CA ALA A 307 -0.77 5.72 -3.42
C ALA A 307 -1.48 4.36 -3.30
N THR A 308 -0.84 3.28 -3.78
CA THR A 308 -1.20 1.89 -3.42
C THR A 308 0.05 1.14 -2.95
N GLY A 309 -0.13 0.08 -2.17
CA GLY A 309 0.99 -0.58 -1.49
C GLY A 309 1.62 -1.78 -2.19
N ASN A 310 1.13 -2.21 -3.35
CA ASN A 310 1.57 -3.47 -3.99
C ASN A 310 2.65 -3.31 -5.06
N ALA A 311 2.64 -2.23 -5.82
CA ALA A 311 3.64 -1.96 -6.86
C ALA A 311 4.02 -0.47 -6.85
N ILE A 312 5.33 -0.18 -6.86
CA ILE A 312 5.81 1.19 -6.99
C ILE A 312 5.49 1.68 -8.42
N PRO A 313 4.74 2.78 -8.60
CA PRO A 313 4.49 3.34 -9.93
C PRO A 313 5.79 3.64 -10.66
N LEU A 314 5.86 3.32 -11.96
CA LEU A 314 7.07 3.54 -12.76
C LEU A 314 7.46 5.04 -12.80
N ILE A 315 6.49 5.96 -12.67
CA ILE A 315 6.74 7.40 -12.54
C ILE A 315 7.50 7.77 -11.24
N ASN A 316 7.26 7.07 -10.13
CA ASN A 316 7.98 7.33 -8.86
C ASN A 316 9.44 6.86 -8.99
N VAL A 317 9.66 5.70 -9.61
CA VAL A 317 11.02 5.19 -9.90
C VAL A 317 11.78 6.14 -10.83
N PHE A 318 11.11 6.67 -11.87
CA PHE A 318 11.65 7.72 -12.72
C PHE A 318 12.05 8.96 -11.90
N PHE A 319 11.14 9.49 -11.07
CA PHE A 319 11.42 10.70 -10.28
C PHE A 319 12.54 10.53 -9.25
N SER A 320 12.64 9.37 -8.58
CA SER A 320 13.75 9.06 -7.68
C SER A 320 15.08 8.93 -8.43
N LEU A 321 15.09 8.31 -9.62
CA LEU A 321 16.27 8.22 -10.47
C LEU A 321 16.74 9.61 -10.93
N CYS A 322 15.82 10.48 -11.32
CA CYS A 322 16.15 11.84 -11.72
C CYS A 322 16.70 12.68 -10.56
N LEU A 323 16.14 12.55 -9.35
CA LEU A 323 16.71 13.16 -8.15
C LEU A 323 18.14 12.66 -7.89
N ALA A 324 18.34 11.34 -7.95
CA ALA A 324 19.65 10.71 -7.73
C ALA A 324 20.70 11.18 -8.76
N LEU A 325 20.31 11.35 -10.03
CA LEU A 325 21.19 11.86 -11.09
C LEU A 325 21.58 13.32 -10.86
N MET A 326 20.63 14.20 -10.49
CA MET A 326 20.91 15.61 -10.18
C MET A 326 21.80 15.74 -8.93
N VAL A 327 21.58 14.91 -7.90
CA VAL A 327 22.44 14.84 -6.72
C VAL A 327 23.86 14.37 -7.10
N ALA A 328 23.99 13.28 -7.88
CA ALA A 328 25.29 12.81 -8.35
C ALA A 328 26.05 13.86 -9.17
N SER A 329 25.35 14.57 -10.06
CA SER A 329 25.95 15.62 -10.91
C SER A 329 26.39 16.87 -10.12
N LEU A 330 25.76 17.13 -8.95
CA LEU A 330 26.23 18.10 -7.97
C LEU A 330 27.47 17.57 -7.24
N LEU A 331 27.48 16.32 -6.77
CA LEU A 331 28.62 15.71 -6.08
C LEU A 331 29.89 15.71 -6.96
N GLU A 332 29.74 15.37 -8.24
CA GLU A 332 30.79 15.54 -9.26
C GLU A 332 31.27 16.99 -9.35
N THR A 333 30.34 17.96 -9.36
CA THR A 333 30.67 19.39 -9.44
C THR A 333 31.45 19.86 -8.20
N ILE A 334 31.05 19.45 -7.00
CA ILE A 334 31.76 19.74 -5.74
C ILE A 334 33.17 19.14 -5.78
N LEU A 335 33.30 17.88 -6.21
CA LEU A 335 34.60 17.19 -6.32
C LEU A 335 35.52 17.84 -7.36
N ILE A 336 34.98 18.24 -8.52
CA ILE A 336 35.72 18.98 -9.55
C ILE A 336 36.18 20.34 -9.00
N THR A 337 35.31 21.11 -8.35
CA THR A 337 35.67 22.42 -7.77
C THR A 337 36.74 22.29 -6.68
N ASN A 338 36.65 21.28 -5.82
CA ASN A 338 37.67 21.00 -4.79
C ASN A 338 39.03 20.68 -5.45
N LEU A 339 39.07 19.74 -6.40
CA LEU A 339 40.31 19.39 -7.12
C LEU A 339 40.91 20.56 -7.91
N LEU A 340 40.07 21.41 -8.49
CA LEU A 340 40.50 22.55 -9.30
C LEU A 340 41.07 23.68 -8.43
N CYS A 341 40.42 24.02 -7.32
CA CYS A 341 40.91 25.02 -6.38
C CYS A 341 42.09 24.54 -5.53
N GLY A 342 42.09 23.28 -5.08
CA GLY A 342 43.18 22.66 -4.32
C GLY A 342 44.42 22.31 -5.16
N SER A 343 44.39 22.55 -6.48
CA SER A 343 45.49 22.22 -7.41
C SER A 343 46.84 22.91 -7.10
N ALA A 344 46.85 23.93 -6.24
CA ALA A 344 48.07 24.57 -5.73
C ALA A 344 48.71 23.84 -4.54
N ASP A 345 47.92 23.10 -3.73
CA ASP A 345 48.37 22.45 -2.49
C ASP A 345 48.64 20.94 -2.66
N PHE A 346 48.19 20.32 -3.75
CA PHE A 346 48.41 18.90 -4.01
C PHE A 346 49.80 18.57 -4.59
N ALA A 347 50.37 17.45 -4.12
CA ALA A 347 51.56 16.84 -4.71
C ALA A 347 51.34 16.43 -6.19
N PRO A 348 52.40 16.38 -7.03
CA PRO A 348 52.26 16.12 -8.46
C PRO A 348 51.53 14.79 -8.74
N VAL A 349 50.50 14.88 -9.60
CA VAL A 349 49.55 13.80 -9.91
C VAL A 349 50.26 12.45 -10.21
N PRO A 350 49.89 11.35 -9.53
CA PRO A 350 50.51 10.04 -9.73
C PRO A 350 50.54 9.61 -11.19
N HIS A 351 51.63 8.96 -11.61
CA HIS A 351 51.87 8.69 -13.02
C HIS A 351 50.77 7.84 -13.67
N TRP A 352 50.15 6.92 -12.93
CA TRP A 352 49.03 6.11 -13.41
C TRP A 352 47.76 6.95 -13.67
N VAL A 353 47.41 7.87 -12.77
CA VAL A 353 46.30 8.84 -12.98
C VAL A 353 46.61 9.70 -14.20
N ARG A 354 47.86 10.14 -14.35
CA ARG A 354 48.28 10.97 -15.48
C ARG A 354 48.13 10.26 -16.83
N VAL A 355 48.47 8.96 -16.91
CA VAL A 355 48.24 8.14 -18.11
C VAL A 355 46.74 7.97 -18.36
N LEU A 356 46.00 7.51 -17.35
CA LEU A 356 44.57 7.20 -17.46
C LEU A 356 43.73 8.44 -17.83
N VAL A 357 44.02 9.60 -17.24
CA VAL A 357 43.28 10.84 -17.49
C VAL A 357 43.77 11.60 -18.73
N LEU A 358 45.08 11.76 -18.96
CA LEU A 358 45.59 12.62 -20.05
C LEU A 358 45.99 11.88 -21.34
N GLN A 359 46.12 10.54 -21.31
CA GLN A 359 46.38 9.74 -22.51
C GLN A 359 45.19 8.86 -22.91
N PHE A 360 44.43 8.32 -21.96
CA PHE A 360 43.25 7.50 -22.27
C PHE A 360 41.97 8.35 -22.37
N LEU A 361 41.49 8.92 -21.26
CA LEU A 361 40.29 9.79 -21.25
C LEU A 361 40.48 11.07 -22.07
N GLY A 362 41.66 11.71 -22.00
CA GLY A 362 41.97 12.91 -22.77
C GLY A 362 41.93 12.69 -24.29
N ALA A 363 42.28 11.48 -24.76
CA ALA A 363 42.12 11.11 -26.17
C ALA A 363 40.66 10.82 -26.52
N LEU A 364 39.94 10.10 -25.64
CA LEU A 364 38.52 9.79 -25.78
C LEU A 364 37.64 11.05 -25.89
N VAL A 365 37.99 12.11 -25.15
CA VAL A 365 37.30 13.41 -25.13
C VAL A 365 37.95 14.43 -26.10
N CYS A 366 38.93 13.99 -26.92
CA CYS A 366 39.61 14.81 -27.93
C CYS A 366 40.24 16.13 -27.40
N LEU A 367 40.74 16.12 -26.16
CA LEU A 367 41.37 17.30 -25.54
C LEU A 367 42.76 17.56 -26.15
N PRO A 368 43.06 18.80 -26.60
CA PRO A 368 44.32 19.11 -27.27
C PRO A 368 45.52 19.05 -26.30
N GLN A 369 46.41 18.07 -26.48
CA GLN A 369 47.63 17.96 -25.67
C GLN A 369 48.59 19.12 -25.96
N LYS A 370 48.89 19.92 -24.93
CA LYS A 370 50.02 20.87 -24.95
C LYS A 370 51.35 20.11 -24.94
N THR A 371 51.92 19.89 -26.13
CA THR A 371 53.28 19.38 -26.31
C THR A 371 54.30 20.29 -25.63
N LYS A 372 55.10 19.74 -24.69
CA LYS A 372 56.32 20.43 -24.23
C LYS A 372 57.29 20.55 -25.40
N LYS A 373 57.87 21.73 -25.62
CA LYS A 373 59.04 21.86 -26.50
C LYS A 373 60.19 21.06 -25.91
N ALA A 374 60.78 20.18 -26.70
CA ALA A 374 61.96 19.41 -26.30
C ALA A 374 63.20 20.33 -26.21
N LYS A 375 64.16 19.94 -25.37
CA LYS A 375 65.53 20.43 -25.42
C LYS A 375 66.38 19.27 -25.97
N ASP A 376 67.24 19.57 -26.93
CA ASP A 376 67.79 18.60 -27.86
C ASP A 376 69.04 17.87 -27.32
N SER A 377 69.54 16.91 -28.11
CA SER A 377 70.73 16.05 -27.96
C SER A 377 70.63 14.92 -26.92
N ASP A 378 70.67 13.68 -27.41
CA ASP A 378 71.93 12.92 -27.36
C ASP A 378 72.08 12.00 -28.61
N LEU A 379 73.22 11.33 -28.74
CA LEU A 379 73.79 10.80 -29.99
C LEU A 379 73.70 9.25 -30.11
N LYS A 380 73.75 8.77 -31.37
CA LYS A 380 74.05 7.42 -31.93
C LYS A 380 74.63 6.36 -30.94
N THR A 381 74.44 5.05 -31.08
CA THR A 381 74.65 4.21 -32.31
C THR A 381 74.06 2.77 -32.13
N GLY A 382 74.22 1.86 -33.10
CA GLY A 382 73.78 0.44 -33.07
C GLY A 382 74.59 -0.50 -32.14
N THR A 383 74.60 -1.83 -32.30
CA THR A 383 74.33 -2.66 -33.50
C THR A 383 73.89 -4.11 -33.14
N VAL A 384 73.28 -4.80 -34.13
CA VAL A 384 72.82 -6.21 -34.18
C VAL A 384 73.91 -7.28 -33.87
N VAL A 385 73.52 -8.43 -33.28
CA VAL A 385 73.92 -9.84 -33.64
C VAL A 385 73.19 -10.89 -32.76
N ALA A 386 73.14 -12.18 -33.18
CA ALA A 386 72.16 -13.19 -32.75
C ALA A 386 72.73 -14.50 -32.13
N LYS A 387 71.82 -15.30 -31.51
CA LYS A 387 71.92 -16.76 -31.14
C LYS A 387 73.00 -17.18 -30.12
N GLY A 388 72.76 -18.13 -29.19
CA GLY A 388 71.53 -18.86 -28.80
C GLY A 388 71.82 -20.24 -28.16
N LYS A 389 70.81 -20.86 -27.49
CA LYS A 389 70.85 -22.15 -26.71
C LYS A 389 71.66 -22.11 -25.38
N ALA A 390 71.37 -22.92 -24.35
CA ALA A 390 70.19 -23.76 -24.02
C ALA A 390 70.19 -24.12 -22.50
N ASP A 391 69.08 -24.70 -22.03
CA ASP A 391 68.82 -25.16 -20.64
C ASP A 391 68.76 -24.03 -19.58
N GLU A 392 68.04 -24.15 -18.45
CA GLU A 392 67.53 -25.36 -17.77
C GLU A 392 66.03 -25.26 -17.36
N LYS A 393 65.49 -26.35 -16.79
CA LYS A 393 64.09 -26.62 -16.38
C LYS A 393 64.05 -26.91 -14.86
N PRO A 394 62.92 -27.31 -14.24
CA PRO A 394 61.51 -26.89 -14.30
C PRO A 394 61.12 -26.42 -12.87
N PRO A 395 59.99 -26.83 -12.21
CA PRO A 395 58.61 -27.06 -12.64
C PRO A 395 57.60 -26.12 -11.94
N GLY A 396 56.37 -26.11 -12.45
CA GLY A 396 55.20 -25.78 -11.63
C GLY A 396 54.44 -27.05 -11.26
N VAL A 397 54.15 -27.27 -9.98
CA VAL A 397 53.07 -28.14 -9.46
C VAL A 397 52.87 -27.88 -7.95
N GLU A 398 51.61 -27.84 -7.55
CA GLU A 398 51.00 -28.05 -6.23
C GLU A 398 51.85 -28.09 -4.93
N ASN A 399 51.28 -27.46 -3.89
CA ASN A 399 50.88 -28.22 -2.70
C ASN A 399 49.36 -27.99 -2.48
N LYS A 400 48.53 -29.04 -2.48
CA LYS A 400 48.30 -30.06 -1.43
C LYS A 400 47.48 -29.50 -0.25
N ALA A 401 46.58 -30.28 0.36
CA ALA A 401 46.59 -31.74 0.43
C ALA A 401 45.21 -32.42 0.29
N VAL A 402 45.21 -33.56 -0.43
CA VAL A 402 44.63 -34.86 0.00
C VAL A 402 43.15 -34.81 0.41
N GLN A 403 42.19 -35.37 -0.34
CA GLN A 403 42.22 -36.57 -1.19
C GLN A 403 42.87 -37.80 -0.54
N GLN A 404 42.41 -38.16 0.66
CA GLN A 404 42.40 -39.57 1.03
C GLN A 404 41.13 -40.20 0.46
N LEU A 405 41.33 -41.08 -0.53
CA LEU A 405 40.89 -42.49 -0.55
C LEU A 405 39.37 -42.78 -0.32
N ARG A 406 38.78 -43.78 -0.98
CA ARG A 406 39.40 -44.97 -1.60
C ARG A 406 38.49 -45.57 -2.67
N ASN A 407 39.10 -46.08 -3.74
CA ASN A 407 38.62 -47.07 -4.73
C ASN A 407 37.22 -46.83 -5.35
N LEU A 408 37.04 -46.65 -6.67
CA LEU A 408 37.55 -47.44 -7.81
C LEU A 408 37.01 -48.89 -7.79
N SER A 409 36.56 -49.38 -8.95
CA SER A 409 35.88 -50.66 -9.21
C SER A 409 34.35 -50.61 -9.09
N LYS A 410 33.57 -50.98 -10.10
CA LYS A 410 33.92 -51.39 -11.48
C LYS A 410 32.73 -51.20 -12.44
N ASP A 411 33.08 -51.10 -13.72
CA ASP A 411 32.36 -51.57 -14.89
C ASP A 411 30.85 -51.24 -15.06
N LEU A 412 30.59 -50.43 -16.11
CA LEU A 412 29.76 -50.78 -17.27
C LEU A 412 29.19 -52.24 -17.25
N GLN A 413 27.95 -52.52 -17.65
CA GLN A 413 27.04 -51.77 -18.53
C GLN A 413 25.61 -52.36 -18.44
N ALA A 414 24.61 -51.53 -18.73
CA ALA A 414 23.26 -51.88 -19.23
C ALA A 414 22.50 -53.13 -18.71
N ILE A 415 21.27 -52.93 -18.21
CA ILE A 415 20.02 -53.61 -18.66
C ILE A 415 18.81 -53.09 -17.87
N ARG A 416 17.71 -52.78 -18.58
CA ARG A 416 16.30 -52.57 -18.14
C ARG A 416 16.03 -51.65 -16.92
N LEU A 417 15.08 -50.70 -16.95
CA LEU A 417 13.69 -50.83 -17.43
C LEU A 417 12.92 -51.96 -16.72
N GLN A 418 13.04 -52.07 -15.39
CA GLN A 418 12.14 -52.91 -14.57
C GLN A 418 11.98 -52.47 -13.09
N VAL A 419 11.82 -51.17 -12.87
CA VAL A 419 11.09 -50.58 -11.73
C VAL A 419 10.23 -49.49 -12.39
N GLU A 420 8.89 -49.51 -12.35
CA GLU A 420 8.04 -49.61 -11.16
C GLU A 420 6.79 -50.49 -11.38
N GLN A 421 6.99 -51.79 -11.66
CA GLN A 421 5.90 -52.78 -11.62
C GLN A 421 6.39 -54.12 -11.05
N GLN A 422 6.09 -54.34 -9.76
CA GLN A 422 5.59 -55.61 -9.17
C GLN A 422 5.65 -55.51 -7.64
N LEU A 423 4.51 -55.24 -7.00
CA LEU A 423 4.09 -55.82 -5.71
C LEU A 423 2.72 -55.23 -5.29
N ASN A 424 1.66 -55.65 -5.96
CA ASN A 424 0.30 -55.42 -5.47
C ASN A 424 -0.54 -56.68 -5.79
N GLY A 425 -0.59 -57.61 -4.82
CA GLY A 425 -0.73 -59.04 -5.13
C GLY A 425 -1.43 -59.94 -4.09
N ARG A 426 -2.06 -59.37 -3.05
CA ARG A 426 -2.88 -60.08 -2.02
C ARG A 426 -2.09 -61.07 -1.12
N PRO A 427 -2.74 -61.73 -0.12
CA PRO A 427 -3.79 -61.26 0.79
C PRO A 427 -3.36 -61.37 2.27
N SER A 428 -4.21 -60.91 3.19
CA SER A 428 -4.09 -61.18 4.63
C SER A 428 -4.82 -62.45 5.06
N SER A 429 -4.14 -63.33 5.79
CA SER A 429 -4.67 -64.25 6.80
C SER A 429 -3.96 -63.93 8.13
N GLU A 430 -4.42 -64.28 9.33
CA GLU A 430 -5.40 -65.28 9.79
C GLU A 430 -6.41 -64.57 10.75
N GLU A 431 -7.73 -64.85 10.74
CA GLU A 431 -8.46 -66.02 11.29
C GLU A 431 -8.31 -66.11 12.84
N TRP A 432 -9.31 -66.35 13.71
CA TRP A 432 -10.62 -67.03 13.62
C TRP A 432 -11.78 -66.05 14.01
N ILE A 433 -13.06 -66.35 14.37
CA ILE A 433 -13.81 -67.54 14.84
C ILE A 433 -15.26 -67.58 14.28
N GLN A 434 -15.57 -68.63 13.50
CA GLN A 434 -16.75 -69.53 13.56
C GLN A 434 -18.17 -68.99 13.91
N CYS A 435 -19.12 -69.03 12.95
CA CYS A 435 -20.32 -69.91 13.02
C CYS A 435 -21.21 -69.91 11.76
N CYS A 436 -22.12 -70.90 11.67
CA CYS A 436 -22.89 -71.27 10.47
C CYS A 436 -24.08 -70.35 10.11
N PRO A 437 -24.47 -70.23 8.82
CA PRO A 437 -25.72 -69.61 8.41
C PRO A 437 -26.91 -70.59 8.46
N LEU A 438 -28.06 -70.17 9.00
CA LEU A 438 -29.30 -70.96 8.98
C LEU A 438 -30.34 -70.34 8.03
N LYS A 439 -30.90 -71.15 7.11
CA LYS A 439 -32.08 -70.78 6.32
C LYS A 439 -33.33 -70.80 7.19
N VAL A 440 -34.17 -69.76 7.10
CA VAL A 440 -35.55 -69.78 7.60
C VAL A 440 -36.50 -69.33 6.48
N LYS A 441 -37.65 -70.01 6.34
CA LYS A 441 -38.71 -69.68 5.37
C LYS A 441 -39.73 -68.73 6.01
N PRO A 442 -40.48 -67.93 5.21
CA PRO A 442 -41.52 -67.07 5.76
C PRO A 442 -42.69 -67.87 6.35
N SER A 443 -43.17 -67.45 7.52
CA SER A 443 -44.42 -67.91 8.13
C SER A 443 -45.25 -66.72 8.60
N LYS A 444 -46.59 -66.87 8.54
CA LYS A 444 -47.54 -65.81 8.90
C LYS A 444 -47.64 -65.71 10.43
N VAL A 445 -47.49 -64.51 11.00
CA VAL A 445 -48.03 -64.17 12.32
C VAL A 445 -48.69 -62.80 12.27
N LEU A 446 -49.85 -62.72 12.92
CA LEU A 446 -50.69 -61.53 13.06
C LEU A 446 -50.05 -60.52 14.02
N PHE A 447 -49.82 -59.28 13.57
CA PHE A 447 -49.56 -58.16 14.50
C PHE A 447 -50.87 -57.46 14.84
N ILE A 448 -51.23 -57.50 16.13
CA ILE A 448 -52.37 -56.75 16.68
C ILE A 448 -51.91 -55.33 16.98
N PHE A 449 -52.62 -54.34 16.46
CA PHE A 449 -52.36 -52.93 16.76
C PHE A 449 -52.84 -52.62 18.18
N VAL A 450 -51.90 -52.50 19.13
CA VAL A 450 -52.17 -51.96 20.47
C VAL A 450 -51.71 -50.51 20.48
N SER A 451 -52.65 -49.59 20.26
CA SER A 451 -52.41 -48.15 20.36
C SER A 451 -52.19 -47.73 21.81
N LEU A 452 -50.95 -47.80 22.27
CA LEU A 452 -50.52 -47.27 23.56
C LEU A 452 -50.07 -45.81 23.35
N LEU A 453 -50.81 -44.85 23.92
CA LEU A 453 -50.54 -43.43 23.68
C LEU A 453 -49.15 -43.03 24.18
N MET A 454 -48.35 -42.49 23.26
CA MET A 454 -47.12 -41.77 23.58
C MET A 454 -47.45 -40.58 24.50
N HIS A 455 -46.95 -40.61 25.74
CA HIS A 455 -46.70 -39.38 26.49
C HIS A 455 -45.44 -38.69 25.94
N ALA A 456 -45.52 -38.27 24.67
CA ALA A 456 -44.58 -37.33 24.08
C ALA A 456 -45.03 -35.93 24.50
N GLN A 457 -44.34 -35.32 25.46
CA GLN A 457 -44.68 -33.99 25.99
C GLN A 457 -44.23 -32.90 25.02
N CYS A 458 -44.91 -32.82 23.88
CA CYS A 458 -44.57 -31.98 22.74
C CYS A 458 -44.96 -30.51 22.99
N ASN A 459 -44.10 -29.77 23.70
CA ASN A 459 -44.23 -28.33 23.89
C ASN A 459 -43.65 -27.50 22.72
N SER A 460 -43.92 -27.93 21.48
CA SER A 460 -43.73 -27.13 20.27
C SER A 460 -45.05 -27.03 19.53
N VAL A 461 -45.66 -25.85 19.54
CA VAL A 461 -46.89 -25.57 18.78
C VAL A 461 -46.52 -25.42 17.30
N MET A 462 -46.51 -26.55 16.60
CA MET A 462 -46.29 -26.58 15.15
C MET A 462 -47.47 -25.91 14.44
N LEU A 463 -47.16 -25.10 13.42
CA LEU A 463 -48.14 -24.35 12.63
C LEU A 463 -48.81 -25.28 11.59
N PRO A 464 -50.13 -25.52 11.66
CA PRO A 464 -50.81 -26.39 10.71
C PRO A 464 -51.05 -25.68 9.37
N CYS A 465 -50.69 -26.33 8.26
CA CYS A 465 -50.96 -25.85 6.91
C CYS A 465 -52.24 -26.45 6.33
N SER A 466 -53.01 -25.66 5.55
CA SER A 466 -54.25 -26.14 4.93
C SER A 466 -54.03 -26.87 3.60
N GLN A 467 -52.96 -26.52 2.88
CA GLN A 467 -52.46 -27.17 1.68
C GLN A 467 -50.92 -27.06 1.66
N PRO A 468 -50.20 -27.96 0.94
CA PRO A 468 -48.75 -27.90 0.80
C PRO A 468 -48.33 -26.86 -0.26
N ASP A 469 -48.70 -25.59 -0.04
CA ASP A 469 -48.41 -24.47 -0.94
C ASP A 469 -47.89 -23.22 -0.18
N THR A 470 -47.02 -22.45 -0.85
CA THR A 470 -46.38 -21.26 -0.25
C THR A 470 -47.38 -20.23 0.32
N PRO A 471 -48.52 -19.95 -0.34
CA PRO A 471 -49.61 -19.16 0.24
C PRO A 471 -50.19 -19.69 1.56
N SER A 472 -50.42 -21.01 1.73
CA SER A 472 -50.90 -21.56 3.01
C SER A 472 -49.88 -21.38 4.13
N LEU A 473 -48.59 -21.64 3.87
CA LEU A 473 -47.53 -21.42 4.85
C LEU A 473 -47.41 -19.94 5.23
N LEU A 474 -47.57 -19.02 4.27
CA LEU A 474 -47.60 -17.58 4.55
C LEU A 474 -48.82 -17.18 5.42
N ALA A 475 -49.98 -17.79 5.20
CA ALA A 475 -51.16 -17.57 6.03
C ALA A 475 -50.96 -18.09 7.46
N ALA A 476 -50.36 -19.27 7.62
CA ALA A 476 -50.01 -19.87 8.91
C ALA A 476 -48.97 -19.04 9.69
N LEU A 477 -48.03 -18.36 9.00
CA LEU A 477 -47.03 -17.48 9.62
C LEU A 477 -47.53 -16.07 9.98
N GLN A 478 -48.69 -15.61 9.46
CA GLN A 478 -49.19 -14.26 9.76
C GLN A 478 -49.39 -13.94 11.26
N PRO A 479 -49.88 -14.86 12.12
CA PRO A 479 -49.92 -14.64 13.57
C PRO A 479 -48.54 -14.39 14.17
N VAL A 480 -47.52 -15.12 13.72
CA VAL A 480 -46.12 -14.99 14.19
C VAL A 480 -45.56 -13.61 13.86
N PHE A 481 -45.83 -13.09 12.66
CA PHE A 481 -45.37 -11.74 12.26
C PHE A 481 -45.99 -10.61 13.09
N LYS A 482 -47.12 -10.84 13.79
CA LYS A 482 -47.69 -9.90 14.76
C LYS A 482 -46.90 -9.88 16.08
N LEU A 483 -46.25 -10.99 16.43
CA LEU A 483 -45.44 -11.14 17.65
C LEU A 483 -44.00 -10.61 17.51
N ARG A 484 -43.62 -10.08 16.33
CA ARG A 484 -42.27 -9.54 16.05
C ARG A 484 -41.65 -8.56 17.07
N PRO A 485 -42.38 -7.80 17.93
CA PRO A 485 -41.74 -6.98 18.97
C PRO A 485 -41.26 -7.78 20.19
N ILE A 486 -41.64 -9.06 20.30
CA ILE A 486 -41.42 -9.92 21.47
C ILE A 486 -40.29 -10.92 21.15
N ARG A 487 -39.39 -11.14 22.11
CA ARG A 487 -38.33 -12.15 22.02
C ARG A 487 -38.95 -13.54 21.76
N PRO A 488 -38.52 -14.30 20.73
CA PRO A 488 -39.30 -15.40 20.18
C PRO A 488 -39.09 -16.72 20.95
N VAL A 489 -39.55 -16.76 22.20
CA VAL A 489 -39.51 -17.91 23.11
C VAL A 489 -40.87 -18.15 23.76
N MET A 490 -41.22 -19.42 23.98
CA MET A 490 -42.43 -19.84 24.68
C MET A 490 -42.35 -19.58 26.19
N ASN A 491 -41.14 -19.68 26.77
CA ASN A 491 -40.87 -19.43 28.18
C ASN A 491 -39.90 -18.25 28.31
N LEU A 492 -40.28 -17.20 29.05
CA LEU A 492 -39.40 -16.03 29.25
C LEU A 492 -38.07 -16.36 29.96
N SER A 493 -37.98 -17.52 30.62
CA SER A 493 -36.77 -18.03 31.29
C SER A 493 -35.82 -18.83 30.39
N THR A 494 -36.16 -19.13 29.12
CA THR A 494 -35.17 -19.71 28.19
C THR A 494 -34.33 -18.60 27.55
N THR A 495 -33.02 -18.82 27.43
CA THR A 495 -32.11 -17.90 26.73
C THR A 495 -32.30 -18.02 25.21
N THR A 496 -32.33 -16.88 24.50
CA THR A 496 -32.18 -16.91 23.03
C THR A 496 -30.70 -16.97 22.71
N ASN A 497 -30.21 -18.13 22.30
CA ASN A 497 -28.83 -18.28 21.85
C ASN A 497 -28.71 -17.70 20.42
N VAL A 498 -27.78 -16.76 20.24
CA VAL A 498 -27.49 -16.08 18.98
C VAL A 498 -26.03 -16.36 18.62
N THR A 499 -25.78 -17.09 17.53
CA THR A 499 -24.42 -17.27 17.03
C THR A 499 -24.11 -16.23 15.97
N ILE A 500 -22.96 -15.55 16.11
CA ILE A 500 -22.45 -14.56 15.15
C ILE A 500 -21.29 -15.14 14.34
N ASP A 501 -21.28 -14.79 13.06
CA ASP A 501 -20.13 -14.89 12.17
C ASP A 501 -19.93 -13.54 11.45
N PHE A 502 -18.72 -13.24 11.00
CA PHE A 502 -18.50 -12.19 10.02
C PHE A 502 -17.27 -12.45 9.17
N ILE A 503 -17.26 -11.93 7.94
CA ILE A 503 -16.10 -11.96 7.05
C ILE A 503 -15.66 -10.50 6.81
N MET A 504 -14.36 -10.22 6.93
CA MET A 504 -13.81 -8.90 6.58
C MET A 504 -13.56 -8.84 5.07
N PHE A 505 -14.36 -8.05 4.36
CA PHE A 505 -14.32 -7.91 2.90
C PHE A 505 -13.33 -6.82 2.44
N GLY A 506 -13.09 -5.82 3.28
CA GLY A 506 -12.10 -4.78 2.97
C GLY A 506 -11.81 -3.82 4.13
N ILE A 507 -10.61 -3.24 4.08
CA ILE A 507 -10.17 -2.14 4.94
C ILE A 507 -10.21 -0.88 4.07
N LEU A 508 -11.16 0.01 4.33
CA LEU A 508 -11.40 1.19 3.48
C LEU A 508 -10.48 2.37 3.84
N GLY A 509 -9.96 2.40 5.07
CA GLY A 509 -9.00 3.40 5.53
C GLY A 509 -8.87 3.47 7.04
N VAL A 510 -7.84 4.19 7.48
CA VAL A 510 -7.58 4.57 8.87
C VAL A 510 -7.46 6.09 8.92
N ASP A 511 -7.99 6.72 9.95
CA ASP A 511 -7.77 8.13 10.26
C ASP A 511 -7.05 8.21 11.62
N GLU A 512 -5.74 8.44 11.58
CA GLU A 512 -4.89 8.53 12.77
C GLU A 512 -5.22 9.76 13.63
N LYS A 513 -5.77 10.82 13.03
CA LYS A 513 -6.10 12.07 13.72
C LYS A 513 -7.44 11.98 14.42
N ALA A 514 -8.42 11.29 13.83
CA ALA A 514 -9.72 11.01 14.43
C ALA A 514 -9.72 9.74 15.30
N GLN A 515 -8.66 8.91 15.22
CA GLN A 515 -8.55 7.61 15.91
C GLN A 515 -9.67 6.63 15.47
N LEU A 516 -9.88 6.54 14.15
CA LEU A 516 -10.93 5.72 13.52
C LEU A 516 -10.34 4.68 12.56
N LEU A 517 -10.86 3.46 12.59
CA LEU A 517 -10.68 2.41 11.59
C LEU A 517 -11.98 2.25 10.80
N THR A 518 -11.92 2.32 9.47
CA THR A 518 -13.07 2.03 8.60
C THR A 518 -12.89 0.69 7.90
N THR A 519 -13.79 -0.25 8.16
CA THR A 519 -13.84 -1.59 7.54
C THR A 519 -15.20 -1.86 6.92
N PHE A 520 -15.22 -2.81 5.98
CA PHE A 520 -16.45 -3.38 5.44
C PHE A 520 -16.49 -4.87 5.77
N ILE A 521 -17.54 -5.29 6.49
CA ILE A 521 -17.73 -6.68 6.91
C ILE A 521 -19.05 -7.22 6.39
N TRP A 522 -19.09 -8.53 6.12
CA TRP A 522 -20.32 -9.27 5.89
C TRP A 522 -20.69 -9.99 7.19
N GLN A 523 -21.69 -9.50 7.91
CA GLN A 523 -22.15 -10.07 9.18
C GLN A 523 -23.22 -11.13 8.92
N THR A 524 -23.15 -12.26 9.62
CA THR A 524 -24.20 -13.29 9.65
C THR A 524 -24.61 -13.58 11.09
N LEU A 525 -25.90 -13.66 11.34
CA LEU A 525 -26.50 -14.00 12.62
C LEU A 525 -27.43 -15.20 12.45
N HIS A 526 -27.30 -16.18 13.35
CA HIS A 526 -28.24 -17.29 13.46
C HIS A 526 -28.87 -17.31 14.86
N TRP A 527 -30.19 -17.43 14.93
CA TRP A 527 -30.94 -17.63 16.17
C TRP A 527 -32.16 -18.52 15.93
N LYS A 528 -32.78 -19.01 17.01
CA LYS A 528 -34.04 -19.77 16.93
C LYS A 528 -35.24 -18.90 17.28
N ASN A 529 -36.32 -19.09 16.53
CA ASN A 529 -37.64 -18.49 16.73
C ASN A 529 -38.63 -19.61 17.06
N GLU A 530 -38.95 -19.79 18.35
CA GLU A 530 -39.80 -20.89 18.81
C GLU A 530 -41.26 -20.79 18.30
N PHE A 531 -41.71 -19.59 17.92
CA PHE A 531 -43.05 -19.36 17.37
C PHE A 531 -43.19 -19.78 15.89
N ALA A 532 -42.08 -20.03 15.19
CA ALA A 532 -42.03 -20.21 13.74
C ALA A 532 -41.63 -21.63 13.32
N THR A 533 -42.29 -22.64 13.89
CA THR A 533 -42.03 -24.07 13.58
C THR A 533 -43.20 -24.71 12.83
N TRP A 534 -42.92 -25.55 11.84
CA TRP A 534 -43.94 -26.23 11.02
C TRP A 534 -43.41 -27.55 10.46
N ASP A 535 -44.30 -28.41 9.95
CA ASP A 535 -43.92 -29.65 9.27
C ASP A 535 -43.69 -29.42 7.75
N PRO A 536 -42.49 -29.71 7.20
CA PRO A 536 -42.23 -29.64 5.77
C PRO A 536 -43.16 -30.51 4.90
N GLU A 537 -43.69 -31.62 5.42
CA GLU A 537 -44.58 -32.52 4.67
C GLU A 537 -46.00 -31.93 4.56
N GLU A 538 -46.54 -31.33 5.63
CA GLU A 538 -47.85 -30.65 5.58
C GLU A 538 -47.80 -29.33 4.78
N CYS A 539 -46.73 -28.57 4.92
CA CYS A 539 -46.60 -27.22 4.34
C CYS A 539 -45.85 -27.19 2.98
N GLY A 540 -45.29 -28.32 2.51
CA GLY A 540 -44.59 -28.43 1.23
C GLY A 540 -43.26 -27.68 1.13
N ALA A 541 -42.65 -27.24 2.24
CA ALA A 541 -41.43 -26.45 2.23
C ALA A 541 -40.57 -26.64 3.50
N GLN A 542 -39.26 -26.86 3.34
CA GLN A 542 -38.28 -26.96 4.43
C GLN A 542 -37.73 -25.60 4.89
N TRP A 543 -37.81 -24.57 4.04
CA TRP A 543 -37.39 -23.21 4.33
C TRP A 543 -38.26 -22.21 3.55
N ILE A 544 -38.34 -20.97 4.03
CA ILE A 544 -38.99 -19.85 3.36
C ILE A 544 -38.21 -18.56 3.59
N THR A 545 -38.17 -17.68 2.59
CA THR A 545 -37.57 -16.35 2.70
C THR A 545 -38.62 -15.36 3.20
N VAL A 546 -38.35 -14.70 4.34
CA VAL A 546 -39.28 -13.77 4.99
C VAL A 546 -38.66 -12.36 4.98
N PRO A 547 -39.43 -11.28 4.75
CA PRO A 547 -38.91 -9.93 4.88
C PRO A 547 -38.44 -9.67 6.31
N ARG A 548 -37.20 -9.21 6.49
CA ARG A 548 -36.53 -9.02 7.79
C ARG A 548 -37.37 -8.19 8.79
N LYS A 549 -38.18 -7.26 8.27
CA LYS A 549 -39.07 -6.36 9.03
C LYS A 549 -40.33 -7.04 9.62
N LEU A 550 -40.57 -8.32 9.32
CA LEU A 550 -41.67 -9.13 9.87
C LEU A 550 -41.23 -10.10 10.96
N LEU A 551 -39.92 -10.25 11.19
CA LEU A 551 -39.34 -11.09 12.24
C LEU A 551 -38.90 -10.23 13.44
N TRP A 552 -38.77 -10.86 14.61
CA TRP A 552 -37.92 -10.33 15.68
C TRP A 552 -36.45 -10.56 15.29
N VAL A 553 -35.61 -9.55 15.50
CA VAL A 553 -34.16 -9.58 15.21
C VAL A 553 -33.42 -9.15 16.48
N PRO A 554 -32.36 -9.85 16.93
CA PRO A 554 -31.62 -9.49 18.13
C PRO A 554 -30.88 -8.17 17.98
N ASP A 555 -30.80 -7.41 19.06
CA ASP A 555 -30.18 -6.07 19.16
C ASP A 555 -28.66 -6.13 19.32
N VAL A 556 -28.00 -6.91 18.46
CA VAL A 556 -26.53 -7.06 18.46
C VAL A 556 -25.88 -5.80 17.86
N VAL A 557 -25.03 -5.15 18.64
CA VAL A 557 -24.30 -3.92 18.25
C VAL A 557 -22.79 -4.12 18.39
N ILE A 558 -22.01 -3.17 17.86
CA ILE A 558 -20.56 -3.06 18.04
C ILE A 558 -20.31 -1.84 18.93
N ASN A 559 -19.70 -2.00 20.09
CA ASN A 559 -19.51 -0.90 21.06
C ASN A 559 -18.67 0.26 20.49
N GLU A 560 -17.68 -0.04 19.66
CA GLU A 560 -16.75 0.94 19.10
C GLU A 560 -17.34 1.77 17.93
N PHE A 561 -18.56 1.49 17.46
CA PHE A 561 -19.11 2.01 16.20
C PHE A 561 -19.60 3.46 16.31
N MET A 562 -18.98 4.38 15.54
CA MET A 562 -19.18 5.83 15.63
C MET A 562 -20.11 6.44 14.56
N GLU A 563 -20.35 5.74 13.45
CA GLU A 563 -21.26 6.19 12.37
C GLU A 563 -22.50 5.28 12.25
N LYS A 564 -23.49 5.70 11.45
CA LYS A 564 -24.55 4.77 10.99
C LYS A 564 -23.98 3.80 9.94
N ASN A 565 -24.54 2.60 9.86
CA ASN A 565 -24.26 1.72 8.71
C ASN A 565 -24.78 2.38 7.42
N SER A 566 -23.90 2.57 6.43
CA SER A 566 -24.25 3.02 5.07
C SER A 566 -24.26 1.89 4.04
N ALA A 567 -23.90 0.65 4.41
CA ALA A 567 -23.89 -0.47 3.48
C ALA A 567 -25.31 -0.82 2.95
N PRO A 568 -25.41 -1.48 1.77
CA PRO A 568 -26.70 -1.80 1.15
C PRO A 568 -27.65 -2.62 2.05
N PHE A 569 -28.89 -2.15 2.21
CA PHE A 569 -29.90 -2.82 3.04
C PHE A 569 -30.41 -4.13 2.40
N VAL A 570 -30.17 -5.25 3.08
CA VAL A 570 -30.72 -6.57 2.71
C VAL A 570 -32.16 -6.71 3.25
N PRO A 571 -33.16 -6.99 2.39
CA PRO A 571 -34.57 -6.91 2.79
C PRO A 571 -35.20 -8.20 3.35
N TYR A 572 -34.58 -9.36 3.14
CA TYR A 572 -35.08 -10.69 3.56
C TYR A 572 -34.15 -11.34 4.60
N SER A 573 -34.61 -12.44 5.17
CA SER A 573 -33.85 -13.41 5.99
C SER A 573 -34.36 -14.82 5.62
N TYR A 574 -33.52 -15.87 5.74
CA TYR A 574 -34.00 -17.27 5.61
C TYR A 574 -34.61 -17.73 6.95
N LEU A 575 -35.74 -18.43 6.87
CA LEU A 575 -36.40 -19.10 8.00
C LEU A 575 -36.55 -20.59 7.65
N TYR A 576 -36.04 -21.48 8.51
CA TYR A 576 -36.13 -22.93 8.39
C TYR A 576 -37.30 -23.49 9.20
N SER A 577 -37.81 -24.67 8.82
CA SER A 577 -39.01 -25.30 9.44
C SER A 577 -38.84 -25.67 10.91
N ASP A 578 -37.60 -25.84 11.37
CA ASP A 578 -37.26 -26.06 12.78
C ASP A 578 -37.27 -24.77 13.62
N GLY A 579 -37.53 -23.62 13.00
CA GLY A 579 -37.54 -22.30 13.61
C GLY A 579 -36.20 -21.55 13.57
N VAL A 580 -35.13 -22.10 12.98
CA VAL A 580 -33.87 -21.37 12.84
C VAL A 580 -34.01 -20.25 11.80
N VAL A 581 -33.56 -19.05 12.17
CA VAL A 581 -33.43 -17.89 11.28
C VAL A 581 -31.96 -17.70 10.93
N LEU A 582 -31.68 -17.45 9.66
CA LEU A 582 -30.39 -17.01 9.14
C LEU A 582 -30.58 -15.61 8.55
N ASP A 583 -29.94 -14.63 9.17
CA ASP A 583 -29.97 -13.22 8.77
C ASP A 583 -28.55 -12.77 8.45
N ALA A 584 -28.31 -12.38 7.20
CA ALA A 584 -27.01 -11.90 6.76
C ALA A 584 -27.16 -10.47 6.22
N GLN A 585 -26.21 -9.60 6.55
CA GLN A 585 -26.17 -8.21 6.08
C GLN A 585 -24.73 -7.70 5.92
N PRO A 586 -24.45 -6.84 4.92
CA PRO A 586 -23.20 -6.10 4.87
C PRO A 586 -23.25 -4.92 5.87
N VAL A 587 -22.11 -4.61 6.47
CA VAL A 587 -21.95 -3.51 7.43
C VAL A 587 -20.65 -2.75 7.13
N ARG A 588 -20.78 -1.44 6.84
CA ARG A 588 -19.63 -0.52 6.89
C ARG A 588 -19.45 -0.09 8.33
N VAL A 589 -18.38 -0.55 8.96
CA VAL A 589 -18.06 -0.29 10.37
C VAL A 589 -16.99 0.80 10.44
N VAL A 590 -17.33 1.92 11.05
CA VAL A 590 -16.39 2.98 11.45
C VAL A 590 -16.18 2.85 12.95
N SER A 591 -15.20 2.05 13.33
CA SER A 591 -14.87 1.80 14.73
C SER A 591 -13.84 2.79 15.25
N SER A 592 -14.06 3.29 16.46
CA SER A 592 -13.01 3.96 17.22
C SER A 592 -11.93 2.96 17.62
N CYS A 593 -10.66 3.34 17.44
CA CYS A 593 -9.51 2.49 17.71
C CYS A 593 -8.33 3.34 18.20
N ARG A 594 -7.63 2.88 19.24
CA ARG A 594 -6.39 3.53 19.70
C ARG A 594 -5.23 3.08 18.81
N LEU A 595 -4.68 4.01 18.05
CA LEU A 595 -3.65 3.76 17.05
C LEU A 595 -2.30 4.28 17.55
N ASP A 596 -1.28 3.43 17.56
CA ASP A 596 0.10 3.83 17.90
C ASP A 596 0.91 4.10 16.64
N ILE A 597 1.27 5.37 16.42
CA ILE A 597 2.05 5.83 15.27
C ILE A 597 3.55 5.97 15.57
N TYR A 598 4.04 5.53 16.74
CA TYR A 598 5.44 5.71 17.14
C TYR A 598 6.45 5.15 16.12
N LEU A 599 6.14 3.99 15.53
CA LEU A 599 6.98 3.32 14.50
C LEU A 599 6.64 3.71 13.06
N PHE A 600 5.76 4.68 12.82
CA PHE A 600 5.34 5.11 11.47
C PHE A 600 6.56 5.40 10.55
N PRO A 601 6.56 4.91 9.29
CA PRO A 601 5.48 4.27 8.55
C PRO A 601 5.44 2.73 8.70
N PHE A 602 6.22 2.18 9.63
CA PHE A 602 6.39 0.75 9.88
C PHE A 602 5.52 0.29 11.06
N ASP A 603 4.24 0.67 11.03
CA ASP A 603 3.29 0.44 12.13
C ASP A 603 2.34 -0.75 11.90
N ILE A 604 1.94 -1.36 13.03
CA ILE A 604 0.96 -2.45 13.12
C ILE A 604 -0.09 -2.02 14.15
N GLN A 605 -1.35 -1.97 13.75
CA GLN A 605 -2.46 -1.52 14.58
C GLN A 605 -3.33 -2.72 15.00
N ASN A 606 -3.74 -2.74 16.27
CA ASN A 606 -4.52 -3.83 16.88
C ASN A 606 -5.86 -3.29 17.41
N CYS A 607 -6.86 -3.20 16.54
CA CYS A 607 -8.16 -2.63 16.86
C CYS A 607 -9.14 -3.68 17.40
N SER A 608 -10.04 -3.28 18.31
CA SER A 608 -11.13 -4.16 18.78
C SER A 608 -12.44 -3.90 18.04
N LEU A 609 -13.20 -4.98 17.84
CA LEU A 609 -14.61 -4.97 17.47
C LEU A 609 -15.35 -5.82 18.50
N SER A 610 -16.10 -5.16 19.37
CA SER A 610 -16.71 -5.75 20.58
C SER A 610 -18.23 -5.87 20.38
N PHE A 611 -18.68 -7.07 20.06
CA PHE A 611 -20.11 -7.37 19.85
C PHE A 611 -20.81 -7.72 21.16
N ASN A 612 -21.91 -7.04 21.48
CA ASN A 612 -22.80 -7.34 22.60
C ASN A 612 -24.27 -7.10 22.20
N SER A 613 -25.22 -7.46 23.07
CA SER A 613 -26.59 -6.93 22.99
C SER A 613 -26.64 -5.59 23.72
N TYR A 614 -27.35 -4.61 23.15
CA TYR A 614 -27.45 -3.27 23.71
C TYR A 614 -28.37 -3.17 24.93
N LEU A 615 -29.45 -3.97 24.96
CA LEU A 615 -30.46 -3.96 26.03
C LEU A 615 -30.54 -5.28 26.81
N HIS A 616 -30.29 -6.44 26.19
CA HIS A 616 -30.53 -7.74 26.81
C HIS A 616 -29.28 -8.27 27.53
N GLY A 617 -29.46 -8.65 28.80
CA GLY A 617 -28.46 -9.42 29.54
C GLY A 617 -28.43 -10.90 29.16
N ARG A 618 -27.42 -11.61 29.69
CA ARG A 618 -27.16 -13.06 29.60
C ARG A 618 -28.40 -13.94 29.73
N GLU A 619 -29.33 -13.59 30.62
CA GLU A 619 -30.53 -14.39 30.90
C GLU A 619 -31.57 -14.35 29.76
N ALA A 620 -31.49 -13.36 28.88
CA ALA A 620 -32.37 -13.22 27.73
C ALA A 620 -31.67 -13.52 26.40
N ILE A 621 -30.41 -13.08 26.21
CA ILE A 621 -29.61 -13.36 25.02
C ILE A 621 -28.23 -13.87 25.43
N GLN A 622 -27.86 -15.04 24.90
CA GLN A 622 -26.49 -15.55 24.95
C GLN A 622 -25.83 -15.41 23.57
N LEU A 623 -24.68 -14.75 23.53
CA LEU A 623 -23.86 -14.62 22.32
C LEU A 623 -22.74 -15.67 22.31
N ASP A 624 -22.59 -16.34 21.17
CA ASP A 624 -21.50 -17.29 20.88
C ASP A 624 -21.00 -17.09 19.45
N ILE A 625 -19.79 -17.59 19.15
CA ILE A 625 -19.16 -17.44 17.83
C ILE A 625 -19.47 -18.69 16.99
N HIS A 626 -19.97 -18.51 15.76
CA HIS A 626 -20.33 -19.61 14.86
C HIS A 626 -19.09 -20.33 14.30
N THR A 627 -18.11 -19.57 13.81
CA THR A 627 -16.87 -20.07 13.18
C THR A 627 -15.64 -19.63 13.97
N SER A 628 -14.61 -20.47 14.05
CA SER A 628 -13.38 -20.09 14.76
C SER A 628 -12.67 -18.91 14.08
N ALA A 629 -12.12 -17.99 14.88
CA ALA A 629 -11.47 -16.75 14.39
C ALA A 629 -10.37 -17.00 13.33
N GLU A 630 -9.64 -18.11 13.44
CA GLU A 630 -8.65 -18.55 12.45
C GLU A 630 -9.27 -18.82 11.07
N LYS A 631 -10.41 -19.53 11.01
CA LYS A 631 -11.13 -19.76 9.75
C LYS A 631 -11.72 -18.47 9.18
N ILE A 632 -12.24 -17.60 10.05
CA ILE A 632 -12.72 -16.27 9.66
C ILE A 632 -11.59 -15.45 9.03
N PHE A 633 -10.40 -15.45 9.64
CA PHE A 633 -9.22 -14.77 9.11
C PHE A 633 -8.81 -15.33 7.73
N GLN A 634 -8.75 -16.65 7.58
CA GLN A 634 -8.42 -17.31 6.31
C GLN A 634 -9.43 -16.94 5.20
N TYR A 635 -10.73 -17.12 5.43
CA TYR A 635 -11.76 -16.72 4.45
C TYR A 635 -11.77 -15.21 4.16
N SER A 636 -11.53 -14.36 5.16
CA SER A 636 -11.41 -12.91 4.96
C SER A 636 -10.23 -12.59 4.04
N LYS A 637 -9.09 -13.28 4.20
CA LYS A 637 -7.90 -13.08 3.37
C LYS A 637 -8.08 -13.58 1.93
N GLU A 638 -8.90 -14.61 1.71
CA GLU A 638 -9.27 -15.10 0.37
C GLU A 638 -10.30 -14.19 -0.33
N VAL A 639 -11.22 -13.58 0.43
CA VAL A 639 -12.33 -12.76 -0.08
C VAL A 639 -11.97 -11.28 -0.23
N MET A 640 -10.98 -10.78 0.53
CA MET A 640 -10.65 -9.34 0.56
C MET A 640 -10.14 -8.83 -0.80
N THR A 641 -10.98 -8.03 -1.47
CA THR A 641 -10.68 -7.47 -2.81
C THR A 641 -9.83 -6.20 -2.78
N THR A 642 -9.77 -5.51 -1.64
CA THR A 642 -9.03 -4.25 -1.46
C THR A 642 -7.59 -4.51 -1.01
N MET A 643 -6.62 -4.26 -1.89
CA MET A 643 -5.18 -4.22 -1.58
C MET A 643 -4.68 -2.76 -1.50
N GLY A 644 -5.34 -1.97 -0.64
CA GLY A 644 -5.04 -0.56 -0.42
C GLY A 644 -3.75 -0.34 0.39
N GLU A 645 -3.72 0.73 1.19
CA GLU A 645 -2.59 1.06 2.06
C GLU A 645 -2.36 0.02 3.18
N TRP A 646 -3.42 -0.68 3.60
CA TRP A 646 -3.44 -1.57 4.76
C TRP A 646 -3.56 -3.05 4.39
N GLU A 647 -2.92 -3.92 5.18
CA GLU A 647 -2.94 -5.37 5.03
C GLU A 647 -3.44 -6.04 6.32
N LEU A 648 -4.35 -7.02 6.21
CA LEU A 648 -4.82 -7.84 7.33
C LEU A 648 -3.76 -8.92 7.67
N ILE A 649 -3.15 -8.81 8.85
CA ILE A 649 -2.10 -9.73 9.34
C ILE A 649 -2.74 -10.95 10.01
N GLY A 650 -3.78 -10.73 10.81
CA GLY A 650 -4.39 -11.75 11.65
C GLY A 650 -5.64 -11.24 12.37
N MET A 651 -6.40 -12.18 12.94
CA MET A 651 -7.57 -11.87 13.76
C MET A 651 -7.69 -12.88 14.90
N THR A 652 -7.99 -12.41 16.12
CA THR A 652 -8.28 -13.28 17.28
C THR A 652 -9.59 -12.89 17.93
N ALA A 653 -10.25 -13.82 18.63
CA ALA A 653 -11.50 -13.55 19.32
C ALA A 653 -11.43 -14.01 20.79
N LYS A 654 -12.07 -13.26 21.68
CA LYS A 654 -12.23 -13.60 23.10
C LYS A 654 -13.68 -13.37 23.51
N LYS A 655 -14.34 -14.43 24.00
CA LYS A 655 -15.60 -14.29 24.74
C LYS A 655 -15.26 -13.73 26.12
N LEU A 656 -15.75 -12.53 26.40
CA LEU A 656 -15.63 -11.86 27.68
C LEU A 656 -16.94 -12.08 28.44
N GLU A 657 -16.82 -12.71 29.60
CA GLU A 657 -17.92 -12.91 30.53
C GLU A 657 -17.60 -12.13 31.82
N PRO A 658 -18.54 -11.32 32.34
CA PRO A 658 -18.26 -10.46 33.50
C PRO A 658 -18.00 -11.28 34.77
N SER A 659 -16.83 -11.09 35.36
CA SER A 659 -16.44 -11.70 36.64
C SER A 659 -17.28 -11.15 37.79
N SER A 660 -17.96 -12.05 38.52
CA SER A 660 -19.10 -11.75 39.40
C SER A 660 -18.76 -11.11 40.76
N VAL A 661 -17.82 -10.15 40.81
CA VAL A 661 -17.16 -9.74 42.07
C VAL A 661 -17.15 -8.23 42.34
N VAL A 662 -17.19 -7.34 41.33
CA VAL A 662 -16.88 -5.91 41.54
C VAL A 662 -18.05 -4.95 41.27
N ASP A 663 -18.74 -5.05 40.13
CA ASP A 663 -19.75 -4.06 39.74
C ASP A 663 -21.11 -4.68 39.38
N ASN A 664 -22.17 -4.11 39.96
CA ASN A 664 -23.54 -4.62 39.90
C ASN A 664 -24.31 -4.13 38.64
N SER A 665 -23.59 -3.95 37.52
CA SER A 665 -24.02 -3.11 36.39
C SER A 665 -23.74 -3.71 34.99
N GLY A 666 -23.22 -4.94 34.90
CA GLY A 666 -22.89 -5.60 33.63
C GLY A 666 -23.24 -7.08 33.62
N HIS A 667 -24.46 -7.42 33.19
CA HIS A 667 -24.91 -8.81 32.97
C HIS A 667 -24.86 -9.25 31.49
N TYR A 668 -24.29 -8.45 30.59
CA TYR A 668 -24.20 -8.78 29.16
C TYR A 668 -23.04 -9.73 28.85
N VAL A 669 -23.17 -10.50 27.76
CA VAL A 669 -22.08 -11.27 27.17
C VAL A 669 -21.42 -10.42 26.08
N GLU A 670 -20.10 -10.40 26.02
CA GLU A 670 -19.34 -9.64 25.03
C GLU A 670 -18.44 -10.57 24.21
N LEU A 671 -18.45 -10.42 22.89
CA LEU A 671 -17.56 -11.12 21.96
C LEU A 671 -16.60 -10.09 21.35
N ARG A 672 -15.37 -10.02 21.89
CA ARG A 672 -14.35 -9.07 21.45
C ARG A 672 -13.39 -9.71 20.46
N PHE A 673 -13.44 -9.23 19.23
CA PHE A 673 -12.51 -9.57 18.16
C PHE A 673 -11.38 -8.54 18.12
N PHE A 674 -10.14 -8.98 18.02
CA PHE A 674 -8.96 -8.14 17.80
C PHE A 674 -8.51 -8.33 16.36
N VAL A 675 -8.49 -7.24 15.59
CA VAL A 675 -8.10 -7.18 14.18
C VAL A 675 -6.71 -6.55 14.09
N SER A 676 -5.75 -7.28 13.54
CA SER A 676 -4.36 -6.83 13.40
C SER A 676 -4.07 -6.42 11.95
N VAL A 677 -3.74 -5.16 11.73
CA VAL A 677 -3.48 -4.58 10.38
C VAL A 677 -2.11 -3.92 10.29
N ARG A 678 -1.45 -4.05 9.13
CA ARG A 678 -0.09 -3.52 8.83
C ARG A 678 -0.18 -2.43 7.75
N ARG A 679 0.58 -1.35 7.88
CA ARG A 679 0.73 -0.33 6.82
C ARG A 679 1.74 -0.76 5.77
N ARG A 680 1.46 -0.54 4.49
CA ARG A 680 2.38 -0.78 3.36
C ARG A 680 3.32 0.42 3.16
N ALA A 681 4.35 0.50 4.01
CA ALA A 681 5.28 1.62 4.20
C ALA A 681 6.02 2.18 2.94
N THR A 682 6.07 1.44 1.83
CA THR A 682 6.98 1.67 0.69
C THR A 682 6.96 3.10 0.13
N LEU A 683 5.77 3.71 0.02
CA LEU A 683 5.62 5.06 -0.54
C LEU A 683 6.23 6.14 0.36
N TYR A 684 6.09 6.01 1.68
CA TYR A 684 6.68 6.93 2.65
C TYR A 684 8.21 6.85 2.65
N VAL A 685 8.77 5.64 2.43
CA VAL A 685 10.22 5.47 2.23
C VAL A 685 10.69 6.21 0.96
N VAL A 686 9.98 6.06 -0.16
CA VAL A 686 10.37 6.67 -1.45
C VAL A 686 10.20 8.19 -1.44
N ASN A 687 9.10 8.71 -0.90
CA ASN A 687 8.74 10.14 -1.03
C ASN A 687 9.27 11.01 0.11
N LEU A 688 9.58 10.44 1.29
CA LEU A 688 10.03 11.20 2.46
C LEU A 688 11.44 10.78 2.93
N LEU A 689 11.72 9.47 3.08
CA LEU A 689 13.04 9.03 3.56
C LEU A 689 14.14 9.31 2.52
N ILE A 690 13.98 8.86 1.28
CA ILE A 690 15.00 8.96 0.23
C ILE A 690 15.41 10.43 -0.05
N PRO A 691 14.49 11.41 -0.23
CA PRO A 691 14.86 12.81 -0.43
C PRO A 691 15.59 13.42 0.78
N SER A 692 15.17 13.07 2.00
CA SER A 692 15.86 13.49 3.23
C SER A 692 17.30 12.98 3.26
N CYS A 693 17.49 11.69 2.98
CA CYS A 693 18.81 11.07 2.89
C CYS A 693 19.71 11.77 1.85
N PHE A 694 19.18 12.08 0.66
CA PHE A 694 19.94 12.82 -0.34
C PHE A 694 20.35 14.21 0.14
N LEU A 695 19.44 15.01 0.70
CA LEU A 695 19.77 16.36 1.19
C LEU A 695 20.82 16.34 2.32
N ILE A 696 20.78 15.34 3.21
CA ILE A 696 21.81 15.13 4.25
C ILE A 696 23.17 14.78 3.62
N THR A 697 23.21 13.92 2.59
CA THR A 697 24.48 13.64 1.88
C THR A 697 25.04 14.88 1.18
N VAL A 698 24.18 15.77 0.69
CA VAL A 698 24.63 17.02 0.06
C VAL A 698 25.21 18.01 1.08
N ASP A 699 24.64 18.12 2.29
CA ASP A 699 25.24 18.92 3.37
C ASP A 699 26.60 18.33 3.80
N LEU A 700 26.71 17.00 3.92
CA LEU A 700 27.97 16.32 4.17
C LEU A 700 29.03 16.65 3.10
N PHE A 701 28.69 16.61 1.81
CA PHE A 701 29.65 16.93 0.76
C PHE A 701 29.95 18.43 0.63
N SER A 702 29.12 19.33 1.14
CA SER A 702 29.36 20.78 1.10
C SER A 702 30.68 21.19 1.79
N PHE A 703 31.11 20.44 2.81
CA PHE A 703 32.39 20.61 3.49
C PHE A 703 33.62 20.43 2.57
N MET A 704 33.48 19.70 1.45
CA MET A 704 34.54 19.55 0.45
C MET A 704 34.76 20.79 -0.41
N LEU A 705 33.87 21.80 -0.38
CA LEU A 705 34.12 23.08 -1.04
C LEU A 705 35.20 23.87 -0.28
N PRO A 706 36.09 24.63 -0.97
CA PRO A 706 37.14 25.42 -0.31
C PRO A 706 36.59 26.72 0.32
N PRO A 707 36.79 26.97 1.63
CA PRO A 707 36.15 28.08 2.36
C PRO A 707 36.68 29.48 1.99
N LYS A 708 37.77 29.56 1.24
CA LYS A 708 38.37 30.82 0.76
C LYS A 708 37.89 31.27 -0.62
N ASN A 709 37.40 30.35 -1.43
CA ASN A 709 37.17 30.57 -2.87
C ASN A 709 35.70 30.42 -3.27
N VAL A 710 34.86 29.83 -2.41
CA VAL A 710 33.44 29.52 -2.66
C VAL A 710 32.66 29.84 -1.40
N ASP A 711 31.50 30.50 -1.53
CA ASP A 711 30.65 30.79 -0.37
C ASP A 711 29.89 29.53 0.08
N ARG A 712 30.53 28.76 0.96
CA ARG A 712 29.93 27.64 1.69
C ARG A 712 28.69 28.06 2.50
N SER A 713 28.62 29.30 2.98
CA SER A 713 27.52 29.75 3.85
C SER A 713 26.23 29.94 3.06
N LEU A 714 26.31 30.59 1.88
CA LEU A 714 25.19 30.69 0.93
C LEU A 714 24.70 29.30 0.49
N PHE A 715 25.62 28.37 0.22
CA PHE A 715 25.28 26.97 -0.13
C PHE A 715 24.47 26.29 0.99
N LYS A 716 24.93 26.38 2.25
CA LYS A 716 24.23 25.76 3.39
C LYS A 716 22.90 26.47 3.72
N MET A 717 22.83 27.78 3.55
CA MET A 717 21.58 28.55 3.70
C MET A 717 20.51 28.10 2.70
N THR A 718 20.84 27.91 1.41
CA THR A 718 19.87 27.42 0.42
C THR A 718 19.46 25.96 0.67
N LEU A 719 20.38 25.13 1.20
CA LEU A 719 20.08 23.77 1.63
C LEU A 719 19.08 23.72 2.78
N ILE A 720 19.28 24.53 3.83
CA ILE A 720 18.39 24.62 5.00
C ILE A 720 17.01 25.18 4.59
N LEU A 721 16.96 26.22 3.76
CA LEU A 721 15.71 26.72 3.18
C LEU A 721 14.97 25.60 2.42
N GLY A 722 15.72 24.81 1.65
CA GLY A 722 15.15 23.67 0.92
C GLY A 722 14.59 22.57 1.81
N TYR A 723 15.34 22.17 2.85
CA TYR A 723 14.92 21.15 3.78
C TYR A 723 13.73 21.60 4.63
N THR A 724 13.69 22.87 5.07
CA THR A 724 12.55 23.42 5.81
C THR A 724 11.28 23.52 4.97
N VAL A 725 11.36 23.91 3.69
CA VAL A 725 10.20 23.86 2.77
C VAL A 725 9.73 22.42 2.56
N PHE A 726 10.64 21.45 2.43
CA PHE A 726 10.31 20.03 2.37
C PHE A 726 9.54 19.57 3.61
N LEU A 727 10.01 19.88 4.82
CA LEU A 727 9.34 19.52 6.07
C LEU A 727 7.95 20.15 6.20
N ILE A 728 7.78 21.43 5.82
CA ILE A 728 6.49 22.13 5.89
C ILE A 728 5.44 21.44 4.99
N ILE A 729 5.81 21.00 3.79
CA ILE A 729 4.88 20.32 2.88
C ILE A 729 4.62 18.87 3.34
N MET A 730 5.65 18.16 3.80
CA MET A 730 5.53 16.78 4.28
C MET A 730 4.78 16.63 5.61
N ASN A 731 4.60 17.70 6.37
CA ASN A 731 3.73 17.74 7.55
C ASN A 731 2.28 17.31 7.25
N ASN A 732 1.82 17.37 5.99
CA ASN A 732 0.50 16.88 5.57
C ASN A 732 0.44 15.35 5.34
N LEU A 733 1.58 14.67 5.23
CA LEU A 733 1.67 13.20 5.11
C LEU A 733 2.04 12.51 6.43
N LEU A 734 2.43 13.28 7.43
CA LEU A 734 2.85 12.80 8.75
C LEU A 734 1.64 12.79 9.69
N PRO A 735 1.19 11.62 10.19
CA PRO A 735 0.05 11.58 11.12
C PRO A 735 0.40 12.31 12.42
N ILE A 736 -0.57 13.08 12.93
CA ILE A 736 -0.44 13.88 14.16
C ILE A 736 -1.42 13.37 15.23
N THR A 737 -0.91 12.63 16.20
CA THR A 737 -1.65 12.25 17.42
C THR A 737 -1.22 13.14 18.61
N GLY A 738 -2.04 13.18 19.66
CA GLY A 738 -1.78 14.02 20.83
C GLY A 738 -0.86 13.41 21.88
N GLU A 739 -0.60 12.10 21.83
CA GLU A 739 0.12 11.36 22.89
C GLU A 739 1.54 10.93 22.49
N THR A 740 1.78 10.56 21.22
CA THR A 740 3.07 10.06 20.75
C THR A 740 3.55 10.80 19.50
N ILE A 741 4.86 11.07 19.42
CA ILE A 741 5.49 11.66 18.24
C ILE A 741 6.16 10.52 17.46
N PRO A 742 5.90 10.34 16.15
CA PRO A 742 6.60 9.36 15.33
C PRO A 742 8.12 9.50 15.41
N LEU A 743 8.82 8.37 15.50
CA LEU A 743 10.30 8.33 15.49
C LEU A 743 10.88 9.00 14.23
N LEU A 744 10.16 8.92 13.11
CA LEU A 744 10.47 9.62 11.86
C LEU A 744 10.54 11.15 12.04
N ASN A 745 9.62 11.75 12.80
CA ASN A 745 9.60 13.20 13.04
C ASN A 745 10.78 13.63 13.92
N VAL A 746 11.17 12.78 14.88
CA VAL A 746 12.38 12.98 15.70
C VAL A 746 13.64 12.95 14.82
N PHE A 747 13.75 11.98 13.90
CA PHE A 747 14.85 11.91 12.94
C PHE A 747 14.91 13.13 12.01
N LEU A 748 13.79 13.52 11.39
CA LEU A 748 13.72 14.70 10.52
C LEU A 748 14.13 15.99 11.26
N SER A 749 13.66 16.15 12.50
CA SER A 749 14.01 17.31 13.36
C SER A 749 15.49 17.31 13.74
N LEU A 750 16.06 16.13 14.03
CA LEU A 750 17.49 15.96 14.30
C LEU A 750 18.33 16.35 13.07
N CYS A 751 17.92 15.95 11.87
CA CYS A 751 18.59 16.32 10.63
C CYS A 751 18.58 17.82 10.35
N LEU A 752 17.46 18.51 10.63
CA LEU A 752 17.42 19.98 10.57
C LEU A 752 18.41 20.59 11.57
N GLY A 753 18.48 20.07 12.80
CA GLY A 753 19.44 20.48 13.82
C GLY A 753 20.90 20.31 13.39
N LEU A 754 21.23 19.19 12.73
CA LEU A 754 22.57 18.95 12.16
C LEU A 754 22.92 19.96 11.06
N MET A 755 22.01 20.24 10.13
CA MET A 755 22.25 21.22 9.06
C MET A 755 22.46 22.63 9.63
N VAL A 756 21.68 23.02 10.65
CA VAL A 756 21.86 24.32 11.34
C VAL A 756 23.19 24.38 12.10
N ALA A 757 23.62 23.30 12.75
CA ALA A 757 24.94 23.23 13.39
C ALA A 757 26.09 23.31 12.34
N SER A 758 25.94 22.61 11.22
CA SER A 758 26.82 22.64 10.04
C SER A 758 26.96 24.06 9.44
N LEU A 759 25.89 24.85 9.43
CA LEU A 759 25.91 26.26 9.06
C LEU A 759 26.65 27.12 10.10
N LEU A 760 26.33 26.98 11.39
CA LEU A 760 26.93 27.76 12.48
C LEU A 760 28.45 27.56 12.56
N GLU A 761 28.91 26.32 12.39
CA GLU A 761 30.32 25.99 12.18
C GLU A 761 30.91 26.76 11.01
N THR A 762 30.25 26.74 9.86
CA THR A 762 30.74 27.37 8.63
C THR A 762 30.89 28.88 8.80
N ILE A 763 29.93 29.53 9.47
CA ILE A 763 30.01 30.95 9.82
C ILE A 763 31.21 31.22 10.75
N LEU A 764 31.43 30.36 11.76
CA LEU A 764 32.56 30.48 12.68
C LEU A 764 33.92 30.30 11.97
N ILE A 765 34.04 29.32 11.06
CA ILE A 765 35.26 29.08 10.27
C ILE A 765 35.52 30.23 9.29
N THR A 766 34.50 30.71 8.58
CA THR A 766 34.63 31.88 7.68
C THR A 766 35.05 33.13 8.47
N ASN A 767 34.47 33.36 9.66
CA ASN A 767 34.87 34.47 10.54
C ASN A 767 36.34 34.32 11.01
N LEU A 768 36.78 33.13 11.40
CA LEU A 768 38.19 32.87 11.77
C LEU A 768 39.16 33.09 10.60
N ILE A 769 38.79 32.69 9.38
CA ILE A 769 39.63 32.82 8.19
C ILE A 769 39.68 34.27 7.70
N CYS A 770 38.54 34.96 7.57
CA CYS A 770 38.48 36.35 7.11
C CYS A 770 38.98 37.34 8.18
N GLY A 771 38.66 37.10 9.45
CA GLY A 771 39.15 37.88 10.60
C GLY A 771 40.63 37.67 10.92
N SER A 772 41.30 36.67 10.32
CA SER A 772 42.71 36.33 10.57
C SER A 772 43.69 37.49 10.34
N ALA A 773 43.33 38.49 9.50
CA ALA A 773 44.10 39.70 9.27
C ALA A 773 43.97 40.76 10.38
N HIS A 774 42.99 40.62 11.30
CA HIS A 774 42.69 41.57 12.37
C HIS A 774 42.86 40.97 13.78
N TYR A 775 43.10 39.66 13.90
CA TYR A 775 43.31 38.98 15.18
C TYR A 775 44.78 39.00 15.64
N SER A 776 44.95 39.28 16.93
CA SER A 776 46.20 39.06 17.68
C SER A 776 46.72 37.62 17.52
N PRO A 777 48.04 37.38 17.63
CA PRO A 777 48.64 36.07 17.41
C PRO A 777 48.07 34.98 18.34
N VAL A 778 47.97 33.76 17.81
CA VAL A 778 47.25 32.63 18.41
C VAL A 778 47.69 32.38 19.88
N PRO A 779 46.75 32.39 20.85
CA PRO A 779 47.03 32.10 22.25
C PRO A 779 47.79 30.77 22.43
N ARG A 780 48.81 30.76 23.31
CA ARG A 780 49.72 29.60 23.48
C ARG A 780 49.00 28.28 23.75
N TRP A 781 47.86 28.31 24.45
CA TRP A 781 47.05 27.13 24.73
C TRP A 781 46.33 26.59 23.48
N ILE A 782 45.74 27.46 22.65
CA ILE A 782 45.19 27.08 21.33
C ILE A 782 46.31 26.55 20.43
N ARG A 783 47.48 27.19 20.43
CA ARG A 783 48.63 26.80 19.60
C ARG A 783 49.14 25.39 19.93
N VAL A 784 49.16 24.99 21.20
CA VAL A 784 49.48 23.61 21.60
C VAL A 784 48.34 22.65 21.26
N LEU A 785 47.11 22.96 21.69
CA LEU A 785 45.96 22.07 21.54
C LEU A 785 45.64 21.78 20.06
N VAL A 786 45.51 22.82 19.23
CA VAL A 786 45.10 22.67 17.84
C VAL A 786 46.26 22.17 16.96
N LEU A 787 47.43 22.81 16.99
CA LEU A 787 48.51 22.51 16.04
C LEU A 787 49.37 21.30 16.43
N GLN A 788 49.47 20.93 17.72
CA GLN A 788 50.29 19.79 18.15
C GLN A 788 49.48 18.52 18.45
N ILE A 789 48.26 18.65 19.00
CA ILE A 789 47.39 17.50 19.33
C ILE A 789 46.42 17.21 18.19
N LEU A 790 45.50 18.14 17.87
CA LEU A 790 44.52 17.94 16.80
C LEU A 790 45.17 17.82 15.42
N GLY A 791 46.22 18.60 15.13
CA GLY A 791 46.96 18.53 13.85
C GLY A 791 47.56 17.13 13.57
N LYS A 792 47.96 16.39 14.61
CA LYS A 792 48.36 14.98 14.50
C LYS A 792 47.16 14.06 14.27
N LEU A 793 46.07 14.24 15.01
CA LEU A 793 44.84 13.44 14.89
C LEU A 793 44.21 13.56 13.49
N VAL A 794 44.30 14.74 12.88
CA VAL A 794 43.74 15.09 11.57
C VAL A 794 44.69 14.76 10.41
N CYS A 795 45.91 14.29 10.68
CA CYS A 795 46.93 13.96 9.68
C CYS A 795 47.16 15.09 8.66
N LEU A 796 47.44 16.30 9.15
CA LEU A 796 47.97 17.39 8.34
C LEU A 796 49.49 17.49 8.55
N PRO A 797 50.32 17.46 7.50
CA PRO A 797 51.76 17.61 7.65
C PRO A 797 52.08 19.02 8.17
N PRO A 798 52.93 19.19 9.20
CA PRO A 798 53.34 20.51 9.64
C PRO A 798 54.14 21.18 8.52
N LYS A 799 53.67 22.35 8.06
CA LYS A 799 54.38 23.21 7.10
C LYS A 799 55.82 23.40 7.61
N PRO A 800 56.87 23.07 6.85
CA PRO A 800 58.24 23.23 7.32
C PRO A 800 58.49 24.71 7.62
N ARG A 801 59.01 25.02 8.81
CA ARG A 801 59.39 26.39 9.14
C ARG A 801 60.39 26.88 8.11
N VAL A 802 60.02 27.91 7.34
CA VAL A 802 60.97 28.70 6.57
C VAL A 802 62.00 29.21 7.58
N LYS A 803 63.24 28.73 7.48
CA LYS A 803 64.35 29.39 8.15
C LYS A 803 64.36 30.83 7.62
N LYS A 804 64.37 31.83 8.51
CA LYS A 804 64.87 33.14 8.09
C LYS A 804 66.31 32.91 7.65
N ASP A 805 66.58 33.02 6.35
CA ASP A 805 67.95 32.97 5.85
C ASP A 805 68.67 34.18 6.40
N THR A 806 69.47 33.94 7.43
CA THR A 806 70.32 34.93 8.07
C THR A 806 71.41 35.30 7.08
N VAL A 807 71.14 36.33 6.27
CA VAL A 807 72.14 37.01 5.45
C VAL A 807 73.34 37.32 6.35
N PHE A 808 74.52 36.88 5.93
CA PHE A 808 75.73 36.92 6.76
C PHE A 808 76.11 38.36 7.10
N GLN A 809 75.77 38.83 8.31
CA GLN A 809 76.46 39.97 8.92
C GLN A 809 77.85 39.50 9.34
N ASN A 810 78.86 39.96 8.60
CA ASN A 810 80.25 39.62 8.83
C ASN A 810 80.79 40.49 10.00
N PRO A 811 81.25 39.91 11.13
CA PRO A 811 81.50 40.70 12.36
C PRO A 811 82.56 41.80 12.23
N ALA A 812 83.52 41.64 11.31
CA ALA A 812 84.75 42.43 11.22
C ALA A 812 84.59 43.92 10.84
N VAL A 813 83.36 44.44 10.69
CA VAL A 813 83.10 45.87 10.43
C VAL A 813 82.67 46.61 11.72
N LEU A 814 82.14 45.91 12.73
CA LEU A 814 81.61 46.54 13.93
C LEU A 814 82.72 47.01 14.89
N GLU A 815 83.79 46.21 15.04
CA GLU A 815 84.94 46.52 15.92
C GLU A 815 85.72 47.79 15.49
N ILE A 816 85.57 48.23 14.24
CA ILE A 816 86.23 49.45 13.72
C ILE A 816 85.50 50.73 14.16
N LEU A 817 84.18 50.65 14.42
CA LEU A 817 83.35 51.80 14.78
C LEU A 817 83.32 52.09 16.29
N GLU A 818 83.46 51.09 17.15
CA GLU A 818 83.40 51.28 18.61
C GLU A 818 84.71 51.83 19.22
N MET A 819 85.82 51.87 18.48
CA MET A 819 87.14 52.27 19.02
C MET A 819 87.44 53.79 18.98
N LYS A 820 86.47 54.65 18.61
CA LYS A 820 86.62 56.12 18.66
C LYS A 820 85.36 56.84 19.12
N PHE A 821 85.17 56.97 20.44
CA PHE A 821 85.01 58.28 21.11
C PHE A 821 84.89 58.10 22.65
N ALA A 822 86.03 57.93 23.33
CA ALA A 822 86.09 57.94 24.79
C ALA A 822 87.44 58.49 25.27
N SER A 823 87.48 59.76 25.68
CA SER A 823 88.58 60.37 26.44
C SER A 823 88.02 61.51 27.30
N PRO A 824 88.45 61.69 28.56
CA PRO A 824 87.87 62.67 29.49
C PRO A 824 88.76 63.92 29.67
N VAL A 825 88.25 64.93 30.41
CA VAL A 825 88.89 65.73 31.50
C VAL A 825 88.23 67.12 31.65
N ALA A 826 88.30 67.63 32.87
CA ALA A 826 87.64 68.76 33.54
C ALA A 826 87.78 70.19 32.94
N GLU A 827 86.79 71.01 33.33
CA GLU A 827 86.84 72.40 33.84
C GLU A 827 87.51 73.57 33.07
N ASP A 828 86.69 74.63 32.94
CA ASP A 828 86.94 76.06 33.22
C ASP A 828 87.15 77.12 32.10
N SER A 829 86.45 78.25 32.30
CA SER A 829 86.65 79.63 31.79
C SER A 829 86.68 80.02 30.29
N GLU A 830 85.84 81.02 29.98
CA GLU A 830 85.98 82.11 28.97
C GLU A 830 86.01 81.83 27.45
N GLY A 831 85.63 82.85 26.66
CA GLY A 831 85.67 82.94 25.19
C GLY A 831 86.33 84.28 24.75
N PRO A 832 86.09 84.84 23.54
CA PRO A 832 85.11 84.49 22.49
C PRO A 832 85.69 84.48 21.04
N GLU A 833 84.80 84.54 20.03
CA GLU A 833 85.03 84.88 18.60
C GLU A 833 85.83 83.92 17.69
N GLU A 834 85.64 83.86 16.36
CA GLU A 834 84.44 84.02 15.50
C GLU A 834 84.76 83.49 14.07
N LYS A 835 83.84 82.71 13.45
CA LYS A 835 83.49 82.61 11.99
C LYS A 835 83.19 81.17 11.52
N GLY A 836 82.07 81.01 10.81
CA GLY A 836 81.76 79.88 9.93
C GLY A 836 81.46 80.38 8.50
N PRO A 837 80.59 79.71 7.70
CA PRO A 837 79.92 78.44 7.96
C PRO A 837 79.84 77.46 6.75
N LEU A 838 79.16 76.32 6.96
CA LEU A 838 78.37 75.52 6.01
C LEU A 838 79.06 74.63 4.94
N SER A 839 78.80 73.32 5.00
CA SER A 839 78.33 72.51 3.85
C SER A 839 78.07 71.02 4.19
N GLU A 840 78.66 70.48 5.27
CA GLU A 840 78.53 69.06 5.60
C GLU A 840 77.22 68.69 6.34
N ASP A 841 76.68 69.58 7.18
CA ASP A 841 75.50 69.31 8.01
C ASP A 841 74.23 68.99 7.21
N GLU A 842 74.01 69.73 6.10
CA GLU A 842 72.81 69.59 5.24
C GLU A 842 72.78 68.22 4.54
N ALA A 843 73.95 67.71 4.13
CA ALA A 843 74.09 66.38 3.54
C ALA A 843 73.95 65.25 4.57
N LEU A 844 74.39 65.47 5.81
CA LEU A 844 74.17 64.54 6.92
C LEU A 844 72.68 64.45 7.30
N GLN A 845 71.99 65.58 7.35
CA GLN A 845 70.57 65.65 7.70
C GLN A 845 69.68 64.98 6.64
N GLU A 846 69.99 65.13 5.35
CA GLU A 846 69.35 64.35 4.29
C GLU A 846 69.63 62.84 4.38
N LEU A 847 70.84 62.43 4.80
CA LEU A 847 71.16 61.02 5.04
C LEU A 847 70.37 60.44 6.24
N GLU A 848 70.19 61.23 7.29
CA GLU A 848 69.40 60.83 8.47
C GLU A 848 67.90 60.74 8.12
N ASN A 849 67.35 61.69 7.35
CA ASN A 849 66.01 61.61 6.80
C ASN A 849 65.83 60.34 5.96
N LEU A 850 66.75 60.05 5.02
CA LEU A 850 66.69 58.85 4.18
C LEU A 850 66.82 57.54 4.99
N SER A 851 67.60 57.55 6.07
CA SER A 851 67.71 56.44 7.03
C SER A 851 66.40 56.21 7.77
N ASN A 852 65.74 57.29 8.21
CA ASN A 852 64.45 57.24 8.90
C ASN A 852 63.32 56.77 7.96
N ASP A 853 63.31 57.22 6.71
CA ASP A 853 62.38 56.73 5.67
C ASP A 853 62.63 55.26 5.32
N LEU A 854 63.90 54.83 5.19
CA LEU A 854 64.23 53.42 4.99
C LEU A 854 63.83 52.55 6.19
N GLN A 855 63.93 53.07 7.42
CA GLN A 855 63.40 52.41 8.61
C GLN A 855 61.87 52.37 8.60
N ALA A 856 61.18 53.44 8.22
CA ALA A 856 59.72 53.48 8.12
C ALA A 856 59.19 52.52 7.04
N ILE A 857 59.80 52.48 5.86
CA ILE A 857 59.50 51.53 4.78
C ILE A 857 59.78 50.10 5.24
N ARG A 858 60.93 49.84 5.87
CA ARG A 858 61.25 48.53 6.45
C ARG A 858 60.20 48.12 7.49
N LEU A 859 59.76 49.04 8.35
CA LEU A 859 58.81 48.76 9.41
C LEU A 859 57.40 48.52 8.83
N GLN A 860 56.97 49.24 7.80
CA GLN A 860 55.75 48.92 7.04
C GLN A 860 55.83 47.53 6.37
N VAL A 861 56.95 47.20 5.72
CA VAL A 861 57.16 45.90 5.07
C VAL A 861 57.22 44.75 6.09
N GLU A 862 57.88 44.96 7.23
CA GLU A 862 57.96 44.00 8.33
C GLU A 862 56.61 43.89 9.07
N GLN A 863 55.79 44.93 9.11
CA GLN A 863 54.41 44.91 9.64
C GLN A 863 53.45 44.17 8.69
N GLN A 864 53.59 44.34 7.36
CA GLN A 864 52.88 43.54 6.35
C GLN A 864 53.25 42.05 6.44
N LEU A 865 54.55 41.73 6.55
CA LEU A 865 55.06 40.35 6.64
C LEU A 865 54.74 39.66 7.98
N ASN A 866 54.80 40.38 9.11
CA ASN A 866 54.38 39.81 10.40
C ASN A 866 52.85 39.63 10.46
N GLY A 867 52.09 40.51 9.79
CA GLY A 867 50.66 40.32 9.56
C GLY A 867 50.35 39.02 8.81
N SER A 868 51.11 38.70 7.76
CA SER A 868 50.92 37.45 7.02
C SER A 868 51.21 36.20 7.86
N GLN A 869 52.23 36.21 8.73
CA GLN A 869 52.51 35.07 9.61
C GLN A 869 51.43 34.85 10.68
N SER A 870 50.90 35.91 11.30
CA SER A 870 49.79 35.79 12.26
C SER A 870 48.52 35.25 11.57
N SER A 871 48.22 35.74 10.37
CA SER A 871 47.10 35.26 9.56
C SER A 871 47.28 33.79 9.14
N GLU A 872 48.48 33.37 8.70
CA GLU A 872 48.75 31.96 8.34
C GLU A 872 48.48 30.98 9.50
N GLU A 873 48.87 31.31 10.74
CA GLU A 873 48.58 30.42 11.89
C GLU A 873 47.07 30.32 12.17
N TRP A 874 46.32 31.42 12.11
CA TRP A 874 44.86 31.41 12.25
C TRP A 874 44.15 30.65 11.12
N ILE A 875 44.62 30.80 9.87
CA ILE A 875 44.15 30.03 8.71
C ILE A 875 44.39 28.53 8.93
N GLN A 876 45.57 28.13 9.41
CA GLN A 876 45.88 26.72 9.67
C GLN A 876 45.06 26.15 10.83
N VAL A 877 44.80 26.93 11.88
CA VAL A 877 43.88 26.58 12.96
C VAL A 877 42.46 26.34 12.41
N GLY A 878 41.96 27.23 11.54
CA GLY A 878 40.66 27.09 10.89
C GLY A 878 40.52 25.78 10.10
N PHE A 879 41.50 25.44 9.26
CA PHE A 879 41.49 24.18 8.49
C PHE A 879 41.58 22.90 9.34
N ILE A 880 42.25 22.95 10.51
CA ILE A 880 42.29 21.80 11.44
C ILE A 880 40.92 21.60 12.11
N ILE A 881 40.23 22.69 12.45
CA ILE A 881 38.89 22.67 13.05
C ILE A 881 37.86 22.15 12.03
N ASP A 882 37.83 22.72 10.82
CA ASP A 882 37.00 22.31 9.67
C ASP A 882 37.05 20.80 9.43
N ARG A 883 38.27 20.25 9.33
CA ARG A 883 38.48 18.85 9.02
C ARG A 883 38.20 17.91 10.20
N LEU A 884 38.25 18.40 11.45
CA LEU A 884 37.85 17.64 12.64
C LEU A 884 36.33 17.57 12.80
N LEU A 885 35.64 18.70 12.63
CA LEU A 885 34.19 18.78 12.72
C LEU A 885 33.53 18.01 11.57
N PHE A 886 34.09 18.05 10.36
CA PHE A 886 33.70 17.16 9.25
C PHE A 886 33.79 15.66 9.60
N ILE A 887 34.84 15.22 10.30
CA ILE A 887 34.97 13.81 10.75
C ILE A 887 33.90 13.46 11.79
N LEU A 888 33.61 14.37 12.73
CA LEU A 888 32.53 14.18 13.71
C LEU A 888 31.14 14.14 13.03
N TYR A 889 30.92 14.96 12.00
CA TYR A 889 29.69 14.99 11.21
C TYR A 889 29.51 13.68 10.43
N ILE A 890 30.55 13.14 9.78
CA ILE A 890 30.52 11.80 9.16
C ILE A 890 30.11 10.74 10.19
N LEU A 891 30.71 10.75 11.38
CA LEU A 891 30.45 9.74 12.41
C LEU A 891 28.99 9.83 12.88
N PHE A 892 28.47 11.04 13.12
CA PHE A 892 27.07 11.24 13.49
C PHE A 892 26.10 10.74 12.40
N VAL A 893 26.32 11.13 11.15
CA VAL A 893 25.46 10.75 10.02
C VAL A 893 25.49 9.25 9.80
N THR A 894 26.66 8.62 9.79
CA THR A 894 26.76 7.16 9.59
C THR A 894 26.10 6.36 10.71
N VAL A 895 26.22 6.76 11.98
CA VAL A 895 25.46 6.15 13.09
C VAL A 895 23.95 6.31 12.89
N SER A 896 23.50 7.50 12.49
CA SER A 896 22.06 7.79 12.27
C SER A 896 21.45 7.00 11.11
N PHE A 897 22.21 6.78 10.03
CA PHE A 897 21.77 5.90 8.92
C PHE A 897 21.72 4.43 9.36
N MET A 898 22.72 3.95 10.11
CA MET A 898 22.77 2.57 10.56
C MET A 898 21.62 2.20 11.51
N THR A 899 21.20 3.10 12.42
CA THR A 899 20.05 2.83 13.30
C THR A 899 18.74 2.71 12.51
N ILE A 900 18.51 3.55 11.51
CA ILE A 900 17.33 3.46 10.62
C ILE A 900 17.31 2.13 9.85
N ILE A 901 18.44 1.73 9.27
CA ILE A 901 18.56 0.46 8.54
C ILE A 901 18.29 -0.73 9.47
N ILE A 902 18.80 -0.70 10.71
CA ILE A 902 18.54 -1.73 11.72
C ILE A 902 17.04 -1.81 12.05
N ILE A 903 16.36 -0.68 12.26
CA ILE A 903 14.91 -0.64 12.55
C ILE A 903 14.11 -1.21 11.36
N TRP A 904 14.43 -0.81 10.13
CA TRP A 904 13.77 -1.31 8.92
C TRP A 904 13.95 -2.82 8.73
N VAL A 905 15.15 -3.35 8.97
CA VAL A 905 15.45 -4.79 8.91
C VAL A 905 14.74 -5.56 10.03
N ILE A 906 14.65 -5.00 11.24
CA ILE A 906 13.89 -5.61 12.35
C ILE A 906 12.40 -5.68 12.03
N PHE A 907 11.82 -4.63 11.42
CA PHE A 907 10.43 -4.66 10.98
C PHE A 907 10.18 -5.69 9.87
N TYR A 908 11.02 -5.72 8.83
CA TYR A 908 10.87 -6.64 7.71
C TYR A 908 10.99 -8.12 8.12
N ASN A 909 11.77 -8.41 9.17
CA ASN A 909 11.99 -9.77 9.67
C ASN A 909 10.99 -10.24 10.75
N ASN A 910 10.06 -9.39 11.20
CA ASN A 910 9.00 -9.75 12.15
C ASN A 910 7.61 -9.67 11.47
N PRO A 911 7.14 -10.78 10.84
CA PRO A 911 5.92 -10.81 10.03
C PRO A 911 4.62 -10.81 10.85
#